data_AF-A0AAD6R648-F1
#
_entry.id   AF-A0AAD6R648-F1
#
_cell.length_a   1.000
_cell.length_b   1.000
_cell.length_c   1.000
_cell.angle_alpha   90.00
_cell.angle_beta   90.00
_cell.angle_gamma   90.00
#
_symmetry.space_group_name_H-M   'P 1'
#
loop_
_entity.id
_entity.type
_entity.pdbx_description
1 polymer ?
#
loop_
_entity_poly.entity_id
_entity_poly.type
_entity_poly.pdbx_seq_one_letter_code
_entity_poly.pdbx_strand_id
1 'polypeptide(L)'
;MEGEQKFLHGTLEATIFDATPYTPPFPFNCVFMNGSPTYVTIKIGKQKVAKTSHECDRVWNQTFHILCAHPLDSTITITMKTKCSILGKFHIQAHKIVTEASLINGFFPLVMENGKPHPQLKLRFMLWFKPAELETTWAKILNNGEFQGLRNATFPQRSNCHVTLYQDAHHCSSFKPPFDLCGSPRNLWEDVYKAVEGAKHLIYIAGWSFNPKMVLVRDPETDMPHARGVMLGELLKRKGEEGVAVRVMLWDDETSLPFIKNRGVMGVHDEDAFAYFKHTKVICKLCPRLHHKFPTLFAHHQKTITVDARARDSISEREIMSFVGGLDLCDGRYDTERHSLFHTLNKESHCFDFYQTNIAGASLHRGGPREPWHDAHACIVGQAALDVLTNFEQRWNKQCDGSVLVPISSIPSLIHQPFPSSVSNDRNWKVQVFLSIDHVSAIHLARNLRVERSIHEAYVEAIRRAERFIYIENQYFIGGCQLWDEDTHCGCTNLIPIEIALKVVNKIRARERFAVYILIPMWPEGVPESEPVQDILHWTRQTMAMMYKLVGEALQESGEPAGHPRDYLNFFCLANREEESKGELLPPYSPRPSTQYWNAQKHRRFMVYVHSKLMIGMSRATGNIYICEFNYSRGDNIFVIMH
;
A
#
# COMPACT_ATOMS: atom_id res chain seq x y z
N MET A 1 34.53 1.65 -19.96
CA MET A 1 34.58 0.58 -18.95
C MET A 1 33.14 0.26 -18.61
N GLU A 2 32.61 -0.84 -19.15
CA GLU A 2 31.31 -1.36 -18.73
C GLU A 2 31.44 -1.78 -17.26
N GLY A 3 30.68 -1.16 -16.36
CA GLY A 3 30.75 -1.50 -14.94
C GLY A 3 30.26 -2.93 -14.72
N GLU A 4 31.04 -3.73 -13.98
CA GLU A 4 30.64 -5.10 -13.64
C GLU A 4 29.26 -5.12 -12.96
N GLN A 5 28.37 -5.97 -13.44
CA GLN A 5 27.05 -6.18 -12.83
C GLN A 5 27.24 -6.77 -11.43
N LYS A 6 26.92 -5.99 -10.38
CA LYS A 6 27.10 -6.40 -8.97
C LYS A 6 25.91 -7.15 -8.37
N PHE A 7 24.77 -7.16 -9.06
CA PHE A 7 23.51 -7.68 -8.52
C PHE A 7 22.79 -8.58 -9.53
N LEU A 8 22.15 -9.63 -9.01
CA LEU A 8 21.03 -10.31 -9.66
C LEU A 8 19.81 -9.38 -9.58
N HIS A 9 19.78 -8.37 -10.46
CA HIS A 9 18.73 -7.34 -10.50
C HIS A 9 17.83 -7.55 -11.71
N GLY A 10 16.59 -7.97 -11.47
CA GLY A 10 15.67 -8.36 -12.53
C GLY A 10 14.53 -9.24 -12.05
N THR A 11 13.98 -10.03 -12.96
CA THR A 11 12.90 -10.97 -12.68
C THR A 11 13.35 -12.38 -13.03
N LEU A 12 13.29 -13.28 -12.04
CA LEU A 12 13.52 -14.70 -12.22
C LEU A 12 12.17 -15.40 -12.33
N GLU A 13 11.83 -15.88 -13.53
CA GLU A 13 10.73 -16.80 -13.73
C GLU A 13 11.19 -18.22 -13.42
N ALA A 14 10.54 -18.87 -12.46
CA ALA A 14 10.90 -20.21 -12.01
C ALA A 14 9.71 -21.14 -12.12
N THR A 15 9.80 -22.17 -12.95
CA THR A 15 8.78 -23.20 -13.09
C THR A 15 9.26 -24.51 -12.49
N ILE A 16 8.52 -25.04 -11.52
CA ILE A 16 8.75 -26.36 -10.92
C ILE A 16 7.74 -27.32 -11.54
N PHE A 17 8.21 -28.27 -12.35
CA PHE A 17 7.34 -29.21 -13.07
C PHE A 17 7.03 -30.44 -12.21
N ASP A 18 8.02 -31.30 -11.98
CA ASP A 18 7.90 -32.57 -11.28
C ASP A 18 9.26 -33.09 -10.82
N ALA A 19 9.26 -34.14 -10.02
CA ALA A 19 10.44 -34.89 -9.61
C ALA A 19 10.30 -36.37 -9.94
N THR A 20 11.39 -37.14 -9.77
CA THR A 20 11.33 -38.60 -9.91
C THR A 20 10.18 -39.16 -9.06
N PRO A 21 9.27 -39.99 -9.62
CA PRO A 21 8.12 -40.53 -8.90
C PRO A 21 8.54 -41.22 -7.59
N TYR A 22 7.66 -41.19 -6.60
CA TYR A 22 7.87 -41.98 -5.39
C TYR A 22 7.57 -43.46 -5.69
N THR A 23 8.61 -44.30 -5.64
CA THR A 23 8.43 -45.75 -5.68
C THR A 23 8.57 -46.29 -4.25
N PRO A 24 7.51 -46.84 -3.64
CA PRO A 24 7.65 -47.47 -2.33
C PRO A 24 8.57 -48.69 -2.43
N PRO A 25 9.43 -48.94 -1.43
CA PRO A 25 10.16 -50.19 -1.37
C PRO A 25 9.16 -51.36 -1.23
N PHE A 26 9.16 -52.28 -2.20
CA PHE A 26 8.29 -53.46 -2.26
C PHE A 26 8.48 -54.43 -1.07
N PRO A 27 7.47 -55.24 -0.68
CA PRO A 27 6.03 -55.01 -0.74
C PRO A 27 5.41 -55.03 0.67
N PHE A 28 4.92 -53.90 1.16
CA PHE A 28 3.86 -53.89 2.18
C PHE A 28 2.69 -53.07 1.65
N ASN A 29 1.77 -53.77 1.00
CA ASN A 29 0.47 -53.26 0.55
C ASN A 29 -0.51 -53.13 1.73
N CYS A 30 -0.14 -52.36 2.76
CA CYS A 30 -1.06 -52.03 3.84
C CYS A 30 -0.97 -50.52 4.18
N VAL A 31 -1.97 -49.79 3.68
CA VAL A 31 -2.54 -48.54 4.21
C VAL A 31 -1.95 -47.19 3.75
N PHE A 32 -0.74 -47.07 3.18
CA PHE A 32 -0.25 -45.78 2.64
C PHE A 32 0.31 -45.89 1.21
N MET A 33 -0.57 -45.96 0.21
CA MET A 33 -0.19 -46.05 -1.21
C MET A 33 0.42 -44.75 -1.78
N ASN A 34 0.31 -43.63 -1.07
CA ASN A 34 0.85 -42.34 -1.49
C ASN A 34 2.01 -41.93 -0.57
N GLY A 35 3.17 -41.59 -1.17
CA GLY A 35 4.31 -41.05 -0.42
C GLY A 35 3.94 -39.78 0.36
N SER A 36 4.72 -39.43 1.39
CA SER A 36 4.46 -38.21 2.16
C SER A 36 4.42 -36.97 1.24
N PRO A 37 3.45 -36.05 1.40
CA PRO A 37 3.35 -34.86 0.56
C PRO A 37 4.66 -34.06 0.54
N THR A 38 5.15 -33.80 -0.67
CA THR A 38 6.40 -33.09 -0.91
C THR A 38 6.16 -31.70 -1.46
N TYR A 39 7.10 -30.80 -1.22
CA TYR A 39 7.07 -29.45 -1.80
C TYR A 39 8.49 -28.98 -2.09
N VAL A 40 8.59 -27.97 -2.94
CA VAL A 40 9.84 -27.33 -3.34
C VAL A 40 9.88 -25.91 -2.80
N THR A 41 11.05 -25.48 -2.36
CA THR A 41 11.32 -24.09 -1.96
C THR A 41 12.47 -23.55 -2.76
N ILE A 42 12.38 -22.27 -3.15
CA ILE A 42 13.46 -21.53 -3.80
C ILE A 42 13.95 -20.48 -2.82
N LYS A 43 15.27 -20.43 -2.61
CA LYS A 43 15.95 -19.39 -1.85
C LYS A 43 16.97 -18.67 -2.72
N ILE A 44 17.13 -17.36 -2.51
CA ILE A 44 18.25 -16.58 -3.03
C ILE A 44 19.04 -16.09 -1.81
N GLY A 45 20.28 -16.55 -1.68
CA GLY A 45 21.02 -16.46 -0.43
C GLY A 45 20.23 -17.12 0.71
N LYS A 46 19.94 -16.36 1.77
CA LYS A 46 19.17 -16.85 2.93
C LYS A 46 17.66 -16.70 2.77
N GLN A 47 17.20 -15.84 1.86
CA GLN A 47 15.80 -15.45 1.73
C GLN A 47 15.02 -16.51 0.94
N LYS A 48 13.89 -16.98 1.50
CA LYS A 48 12.93 -17.82 0.77
C LYS A 48 12.05 -16.93 -0.10
N VAL A 49 12.10 -17.15 -1.41
CA VAL A 49 11.42 -16.33 -2.42
C VAL A 49 10.22 -17.04 -3.06
N ALA A 50 10.17 -18.37 -3.03
CA ALA A 50 9.04 -19.15 -3.52
C ALA A 50 8.88 -20.48 -2.76
N LYS A 51 7.65 -21.00 -2.77
CA LYS A 51 7.27 -22.31 -2.21
C LYS A 51 6.11 -22.90 -3.02
N THR A 52 6.22 -24.16 -3.41
CA THR A 52 5.13 -24.88 -4.10
C THR A 52 4.07 -25.42 -3.14
N SER A 53 2.96 -25.91 -3.70
CA SER A 53 1.99 -26.74 -3.00
C SER A 53 2.60 -28.08 -2.53
N HIS A 54 1.88 -28.76 -1.65
CA HIS A 54 2.29 -30.05 -1.12
C HIS A 54 1.64 -31.17 -1.94
N GLU A 55 2.44 -31.92 -2.69
CA GLU A 55 1.97 -32.91 -3.67
C GLU A 55 2.57 -34.29 -3.36
N CYS A 56 1.73 -35.32 -3.38
CA CYS A 56 2.15 -36.71 -3.09
C CYS A 56 2.79 -37.40 -4.30
N ASP A 57 2.32 -37.07 -5.50
CA ASP A 57 2.80 -37.60 -6.78
C ASP A 57 4.06 -36.88 -7.29
N ARG A 58 4.47 -35.79 -6.60
CA ARG A 58 5.60 -34.93 -6.95
C ARG A 58 5.42 -34.23 -8.29
N VAL A 59 4.19 -33.87 -8.66
CA VAL A 59 3.88 -33.05 -9.83
C VAL A 59 3.30 -31.72 -9.36
N TRP A 60 3.99 -30.61 -9.64
CA TRP A 60 3.56 -29.28 -9.21
C TRP A 60 3.07 -28.42 -10.38
N ASN A 61 3.81 -28.36 -11.48
CA ASN A 61 3.56 -27.46 -12.62
C ASN A 61 3.27 -26.01 -12.19
N GLN A 62 4.07 -25.49 -11.25
CA GLN A 62 3.89 -24.14 -10.70
C GLN A 62 4.99 -23.20 -11.16
N THR A 63 4.58 -22.06 -11.72
CA THR A 63 5.46 -20.97 -12.14
C THR A 63 5.42 -19.82 -11.13
N PHE A 64 6.58 -19.29 -10.78
CA PHE A 64 6.77 -18.16 -9.90
C PHE A 64 7.45 -17.01 -10.64
N HIS A 65 6.93 -15.80 -10.49
CA HIS A 65 7.62 -14.58 -10.89
C HIS A 65 8.31 -13.99 -9.67
N ILE A 66 9.63 -14.12 -9.62
CA ILE A 66 10.44 -13.72 -8.46
C ILE A 66 11.17 -12.42 -8.81
N LEU A 67 10.85 -11.35 -8.11
CA LEU A 67 11.60 -10.10 -8.18
C LEU A 67 12.93 -10.27 -7.45
N CYS A 68 14.03 -9.96 -8.14
CA CYS A 68 15.39 -10.12 -7.65
C CYS A 68 16.10 -8.77 -7.56
N ALA A 69 16.77 -8.55 -6.43
CA ALA A 69 17.69 -7.45 -6.18
C ALA A 69 18.69 -7.92 -5.09
N HIS A 70 19.46 -8.94 -5.44
CA HIS A 70 20.36 -9.66 -4.53
C HIS A 70 21.81 -9.54 -5.00
N PRO A 71 22.81 -9.57 -4.10
CA PRO A 71 24.22 -9.59 -4.49
C PRO A 71 24.54 -10.71 -5.48
N LEU A 72 25.39 -10.48 -6.48
CA LEU A 72 25.66 -11.45 -7.55
C LEU A 72 26.38 -12.72 -7.09
N ASP A 73 27.05 -12.67 -5.94
CA ASP A 73 27.65 -13.83 -5.26
C ASP A 73 26.61 -14.68 -4.48
N SER A 74 25.33 -14.29 -4.51
CA SER A 74 24.26 -15.06 -3.89
C SER A 74 24.08 -16.42 -4.55
N THR A 75 23.90 -17.45 -3.73
CA THR A 75 23.52 -18.79 -4.19
C THR A 75 21.99 -18.92 -4.28
N ILE A 76 21.49 -19.35 -5.43
CA ILE A 76 20.11 -19.78 -5.61
C ILE A 76 20.02 -21.26 -5.22
N THR A 77 19.19 -21.55 -4.23
CA THR A 77 19.01 -22.90 -3.68
C THR A 77 17.58 -23.37 -3.91
N ILE A 78 17.41 -24.43 -4.69
CA ILE A 78 16.13 -25.12 -4.90
C ILE A 78 16.14 -26.36 -4.03
N THR A 79 15.25 -26.44 -3.04
CA THR A 79 15.21 -27.56 -2.09
C THR A 79 13.88 -28.28 -2.16
N MET A 80 13.92 -29.60 -2.37
CA MET A 80 12.75 -30.46 -2.25
C MET A 80 12.68 -31.05 -0.82
N LYS A 81 11.50 -30.99 -0.20
CA LYS A 81 11.29 -31.32 1.20
C LYS A 81 9.95 -32.04 1.43
N THR A 82 9.86 -32.77 2.53
CA THR A 82 8.59 -33.16 3.17
C THR A 82 8.31 -32.22 4.34
N LYS A 83 7.24 -32.47 5.13
CA LYS A 83 7.01 -31.74 6.39
C LYS A 83 8.17 -31.89 7.38
N CYS A 84 8.84 -33.04 7.40
CA CYS A 84 9.81 -33.39 8.45
C CYS A 84 11.25 -33.55 7.95
N SER A 85 11.50 -33.56 6.64
CA SER A 85 12.84 -33.86 6.09
C SER A 85 13.16 -33.09 4.82
N ILE A 86 14.45 -32.82 4.61
CA ILE A 86 14.98 -32.36 3.33
C ILE A 86 15.32 -33.59 2.49
N LEU A 87 14.80 -33.66 1.27
CA LEU A 87 15.05 -34.78 0.36
C LEU A 87 16.28 -34.54 -0.52
N GLY A 88 16.50 -33.29 -0.93
CA GLY A 88 17.68 -32.90 -1.67
C GLY A 88 17.66 -31.44 -2.13
N LYS A 89 18.82 -30.95 -2.57
CA LYS A 89 19.05 -29.55 -2.95
C LYS A 89 19.71 -29.46 -4.32
N PHE A 90 19.34 -28.44 -5.08
CA PHE A 90 20.09 -27.96 -6.22
C PHE A 90 20.63 -26.56 -5.89
N HIS A 91 21.88 -26.28 -6.26
CA HIS A 91 22.53 -25.01 -6.02
C HIS A 91 23.09 -24.45 -7.33
N ILE A 92 22.89 -23.15 -7.54
CA ILE A 92 23.53 -22.41 -8.62
C ILE A 92 23.91 -21.02 -8.13
N GLN A 93 25.08 -20.53 -8.54
CA GLN A 93 25.49 -19.17 -8.23
C GLN A 93 24.78 -18.18 -9.15
N ALA A 94 24.33 -17.06 -8.61
CA ALA A 94 23.60 -16.06 -9.38
C ALA A 94 24.41 -15.50 -10.56
N HIS A 95 25.72 -15.33 -10.41
CA HIS A 95 26.59 -14.92 -11.53
C HIS A 95 26.43 -15.80 -12.77
N LYS A 96 26.30 -17.13 -12.62
CA LYS A 96 26.16 -18.04 -13.77
C LYS A 96 24.88 -17.80 -14.56
N ILE A 97 23.79 -17.45 -13.88
CA ILE A 97 22.52 -17.13 -14.56
C ILE A 97 22.65 -15.83 -15.34
N VAL A 98 23.39 -14.86 -14.80
CA VAL A 98 23.57 -13.55 -15.41
C VAL A 98 24.54 -13.61 -16.60
N THR A 99 25.67 -14.31 -16.46
CA THR A 99 26.77 -14.26 -17.44
C THR A 99 26.80 -15.44 -18.41
N GLU A 100 26.36 -16.63 -18.00
CA GLU A 100 26.54 -17.87 -18.78
C GLU A 100 25.24 -18.36 -19.43
N ALA A 101 24.10 -18.26 -18.73
CA ALA A 101 22.82 -18.75 -19.24
C ALA A 101 21.62 -18.04 -18.62
N SER A 102 20.91 -17.24 -19.43
CA SER A 102 19.64 -16.62 -19.01
C SER A 102 18.51 -17.63 -18.83
N LEU A 103 18.59 -18.79 -19.48
CA LEU A 103 17.64 -19.89 -19.38
C LEU A 103 18.33 -21.19 -18.93
N ILE A 104 17.83 -21.77 -17.85
CA ILE A 104 18.21 -23.10 -17.37
C ILE A 104 16.95 -23.95 -17.43
N ASN A 105 16.98 -25.04 -18.18
CA ASN A 105 15.86 -25.95 -18.31
C ASN A 105 16.37 -27.38 -18.36
N GLY A 106 15.88 -28.24 -17.49
CA GLY A 106 16.32 -29.63 -17.47
C GLY A 106 15.84 -30.42 -16.27
N PHE A 107 16.30 -31.67 -16.22
CA PHE A 107 16.00 -32.61 -15.14
C PHE A 107 17.27 -32.89 -14.32
N PHE A 108 17.42 -32.19 -13.19
CA PHE A 108 18.69 -32.12 -12.48
C PHE A 108 18.72 -33.06 -11.27
N PRO A 109 19.83 -33.78 -11.02
CA PRO A 109 19.99 -34.54 -9.79
C PRO A 109 20.03 -33.61 -8.57
N LEU A 110 19.38 -34.02 -7.49
CA LEU A 110 19.44 -33.30 -6.22
C LEU A 110 20.59 -33.81 -5.36
N VAL A 111 21.26 -32.93 -4.65
CA VAL A 111 22.33 -33.24 -3.71
C VAL A 111 21.74 -33.50 -2.32
N MET A 112 22.14 -34.60 -1.69
CA MET A 112 21.75 -34.97 -0.32
C MET A 112 22.51 -34.11 0.71
N GLU A 113 22.13 -34.19 2.00
CA GLU A 113 22.83 -33.44 3.05
C GLU A 113 24.32 -33.81 3.20
N ASN A 114 24.70 -35.03 2.83
CA ASN A 114 26.09 -35.49 2.81
C ASN A 114 26.91 -34.96 1.61
N GLY A 115 26.36 -34.06 0.79
CA GLY A 115 27.03 -33.46 -0.35
C GLY A 115 27.12 -34.34 -1.61
N LYS A 116 26.64 -35.59 -1.56
CA LYS A 116 26.61 -36.47 -2.74
C LYS A 116 25.30 -36.33 -3.53
N PRO A 117 25.33 -36.45 -4.86
CA PRO A 117 24.11 -36.56 -5.66
C PRO A 117 23.25 -37.73 -5.19
N HIS A 118 21.95 -37.51 -5.05
CA HIS A 118 21.00 -38.56 -4.75
C HIS A 118 20.92 -39.49 -5.98
N PRO A 119 21.10 -40.82 -5.82
CA PRO A 119 21.28 -41.73 -6.95
C PRO A 119 20.07 -41.86 -7.89
N GLN A 120 18.88 -41.51 -7.44
CA GLN A 120 17.61 -41.68 -8.17
C GLN A 120 16.74 -40.41 -8.19
N LEU A 121 17.00 -39.44 -7.31
CA LEU A 121 16.14 -38.28 -7.12
C LEU A 121 16.61 -37.10 -7.96
N LYS A 122 15.81 -36.77 -8.96
CA LYS A 122 15.98 -35.62 -9.83
C LYS A 122 14.76 -34.71 -9.72
N LEU A 123 14.94 -33.43 -10.02
CA LEU A 123 13.88 -32.43 -10.08
C LEU A 123 13.92 -31.72 -11.43
N ARG A 124 12.79 -31.68 -12.12
CA ARG A 124 12.61 -30.99 -13.41
C ARG A 124 12.10 -29.59 -13.15
N PHE A 125 12.89 -28.60 -13.55
CA PHE A 125 12.55 -27.20 -13.40
C PHE A 125 13.13 -26.35 -14.52
N MET A 126 12.57 -25.15 -14.67
CA MET A 126 13.07 -24.09 -15.53
C MET A 126 13.33 -22.84 -14.70
N LEU A 127 14.45 -22.17 -14.94
CA LEU A 127 14.77 -20.83 -14.45
C LEU A 127 15.04 -19.94 -15.66
N TRP A 128 14.30 -18.86 -15.81
CA TRP A 128 14.54 -17.85 -16.83
C TRP A 128 14.72 -16.48 -16.19
N PHE A 129 15.87 -15.86 -16.38
CA PHE A 129 16.19 -14.56 -15.80
C PHE A 129 16.11 -13.46 -16.85
N LYS A 130 15.33 -12.43 -16.53
CA LYS A 130 15.21 -11.20 -17.29
C LYS A 130 15.84 -10.04 -16.49
N PRO A 131 16.99 -9.49 -16.91
CA PRO A 131 17.60 -8.33 -16.27
C PRO A 131 16.67 -7.11 -16.23
N ALA A 132 16.71 -6.34 -15.14
CA ALA A 132 15.88 -5.15 -14.96
C ALA A 132 16.18 -4.04 -15.98
N GLU A 133 17.42 -3.95 -16.46
CA GLU A 133 17.85 -2.99 -17.48
C GLU A 133 17.23 -3.24 -18.86
N LEU A 134 16.80 -4.48 -19.13
CA LEU A 134 16.09 -4.85 -20.36
C LEU A 134 14.57 -4.63 -20.24
N GLU A 135 14.07 -4.15 -19.10
CA GLU A 135 12.67 -3.78 -18.97
C GLU A 135 12.35 -2.56 -19.83
N THR A 136 11.27 -2.68 -20.61
CA THR A 136 10.80 -1.60 -21.47
C THR A 136 10.37 -0.40 -20.65
N THR A 137 10.85 0.80 -21.00
CA THR A 137 10.46 2.06 -20.35
C THR A 137 8.98 2.35 -20.52
N TRP A 138 8.42 3.13 -19.61
CA TRP A 138 7.04 3.61 -19.70
C TRP A 138 6.70 4.32 -21.02
N ALA A 139 7.61 5.15 -21.55
CA ALA A 139 7.40 5.87 -22.81
C ALA A 139 7.10 4.92 -23.97
N LYS A 140 7.99 3.94 -24.16
CA LYS A 140 7.87 2.92 -25.21
C LYS A 140 6.60 2.07 -25.05
N ILE A 141 6.30 1.65 -23.82
CA ILE A 141 5.13 0.83 -23.54
C ILE A 141 3.83 1.57 -23.84
N LEU A 142 3.71 2.82 -23.38
CA LEU A 142 2.50 3.61 -23.60
C LEU A 142 2.32 3.99 -25.07
N ASN A 143 3.40 4.38 -25.75
CA ASN A 143 3.36 4.74 -27.17
C ASN A 143 2.92 3.56 -28.05
N ASN A 144 3.33 2.34 -27.70
CA ASN A 144 2.93 1.15 -28.43
C ASN A 144 1.54 0.61 -28.02
N GLY A 145 0.89 1.19 -27.00
CA GLY A 145 -0.36 0.68 -26.45
C GLY A 145 -0.24 -0.70 -25.78
N GLU A 146 0.98 -1.13 -25.46
CA GLU A 146 1.30 -2.50 -25.05
C GLU A 146 1.08 -2.78 -23.56
N PHE A 147 0.85 -1.78 -22.72
CA PHE A 147 0.62 -2.04 -21.29
C PHE A 147 -0.74 -2.68 -21.04
N GLN A 148 -0.70 -3.94 -20.59
CA GLN A 148 -1.88 -4.74 -20.27
C GLN A 148 -2.11 -4.88 -18.75
N GLY A 149 -1.47 -4.04 -17.94
CA GLY A 149 -1.44 -4.17 -16.49
C GLY A 149 -0.54 -5.31 -15.99
N LEU A 150 -0.37 -5.36 -14.67
CA LEU A 150 0.31 -6.46 -13.98
C LEU A 150 -0.54 -7.74 -14.10
N ARG A 151 0.06 -8.81 -14.61
CA ARG A 151 -0.64 -10.08 -14.87
C ARG A 151 -0.94 -10.93 -13.63
N ASN A 152 -0.29 -10.64 -12.49
CA ASN A 152 -0.39 -11.42 -11.25
C ASN A 152 -1.20 -10.72 -10.15
N ALA A 153 -1.99 -9.70 -10.50
CA ALA A 153 -2.96 -9.08 -9.60
C ALA A 153 -4.34 -9.77 -9.70
N THR A 154 -5.14 -9.68 -8.63
CA THR A 154 -6.54 -10.15 -8.65
C THR A 154 -7.39 -9.38 -9.66
N PHE A 155 -7.15 -8.07 -9.80
CA PHE A 155 -7.90 -7.22 -10.71
C PHE A 155 -7.06 -6.85 -11.95
N PRO A 156 -7.63 -6.94 -13.16
CA PRO A 156 -6.95 -6.52 -14.37
C PRO A 156 -6.93 -4.99 -14.47
N GLN A 157 -6.10 -4.46 -15.38
CA GLN A 157 -6.21 -3.07 -15.77
C GLN A 157 -7.54 -2.80 -16.47
N ARG A 158 -8.20 -1.71 -16.07
CA ARG A 158 -9.45 -1.21 -16.61
C ARG A 158 -9.20 0.03 -17.45
N SER A 159 -9.90 0.12 -18.58
CA SER A 159 -10.03 1.36 -19.37
C SER A 159 -11.35 2.06 -19.02
N ASN A 160 -11.59 3.25 -19.58
CA ASN A 160 -12.82 4.02 -19.36
C ASN A 160 -13.05 4.37 -17.89
N CYS A 161 -11.96 4.75 -17.21
CA CYS A 161 -12.01 5.22 -15.85
C CYS A 161 -11.86 6.74 -15.83
N HIS A 162 -12.41 7.35 -14.78
CA HIS A 162 -12.11 8.71 -14.39
C HIS A 162 -11.58 8.68 -12.97
N VAL A 163 -10.52 9.45 -12.73
CA VAL A 163 -9.95 9.58 -11.39
C VAL A 163 -9.90 11.04 -10.99
N THR A 164 -10.44 11.33 -9.82
CA THR A 164 -10.20 12.58 -9.11
C THR A 164 -9.15 12.32 -8.05
N LEU A 165 -8.08 13.13 -8.05
CA LEU A 165 -7.03 13.10 -7.04
C LEU A 165 -7.30 14.18 -6.01
N TYR A 166 -7.07 13.86 -4.74
CA TYR A 166 -7.24 14.78 -3.63
C TYR A 166 -5.91 14.95 -2.90
N GLN A 167 -5.55 16.21 -2.70
CA GLN A 167 -4.53 16.61 -1.75
C GLN A 167 -5.26 17.02 -0.48
N ASP A 168 -4.98 16.35 0.63
CA ASP A 168 -5.65 16.54 1.91
C ASP A 168 -7.17 16.27 1.88
N ALA A 169 -7.84 16.55 2.99
CA ALA A 169 -9.28 16.35 3.12
C ALA A 169 -10.10 17.48 2.48
N HIS A 170 -9.54 18.70 2.41
CA HIS A 170 -10.22 19.92 1.99
C HIS A 170 -9.20 20.97 1.54
N HIS A 171 -9.65 22.00 0.84
CA HIS A 171 -8.85 23.18 0.51
C HIS A 171 -9.51 24.47 1.00
N CYS A 172 -8.70 25.45 1.41
CA CYS A 172 -9.24 26.78 1.68
C CYS A 172 -9.78 27.42 0.38
N SER A 173 -10.84 28.22 0.47
CA SER A 173 -11.40 28.98 -0.67
C SER A 173 -10.38 29.89 -1.38
N SER A 174 -9.34 30.32 -0.66
CA SER A 174 -8.22 31.11 -1.18
C SER A 174 -7.18 30.29 -1.97
N PHE A 175 -7.24 28.96 -1.93
CA PHE A 175 -6.25 28.09 -2.58
C PHE A 175 -6.42 28.14 -4.10
N LYS A 176 -5.41 28.69 -4.76
CA LYS A 176 -5.36 28.84 -6.22
C LYS A 176 -4.01 28.33 -6.72
N PRO A 177 -3.82 27.01 -6.87
CA PRO A 177 -2.60 26.48 -7.47
C PRO A 177 -2.50 26.93 -8.94
N PRO A 178 -1.28 26.91 -9.53
CA PRO A 178 -1.08 27.29 -10.93
C PRO A 178 -2.03 26.53 -11.86
N PHE A 179 -2.87 27.27 -12.60
CA PHE A 179 -4.04 26.75 -13.32
C PHE A 179 -3.73 25.87 -14.54
N ASP A 180 -2.49 25.88 -15.03
CA ASP A 180 -2.24 25.62 -16.45
C ASP A 180 -2.46 24.18 -16.93
N LEU A 181 -2.67 23.19 -16.05
CA LEU A 181 -2.73 21.77 -16.49
C LEU A 181 -3.76 20.85 -15.80
N CYS A 182 -4.32 21.15 -14.61
CA CYS A 182 -5.04 20.15 -13.80
C CYS A 182 -6.47 20.52 -13.33
N GLY A 183 -7.03 21.65 -13.77
CA GLY A 183 -8.37 22.10 -13.32
C GLY A 183 -8.40 22.60 -11.86
N SER A 184 -9.60 22.87 -11.34
CA SER A 184 -9.76 23.34 -9.96
C SER A 184 -9.55 22.21 -8.95
N PRO A 185 -8.81 22.44 -7.83
CA PRO A 185 -8.71 21.50 -6.74
C PRO A 185 -10.08 21.05 -6.23
N ARG A 186 -10.16 19.79 -5.79
CA ARG A 186 -11.41 19.18 -5.30
C ARG A 186 -11.32 18.95 -3.80
N ASN A 187 -12.44 19.12 -3.11
CA ASN A 187 -12.54 18.90 -1.67
C ASN A 187 -13.01 17.46 -1.41
N LEU A 188 -12.12 16.59 -0.92
CA LEU A 188 -12.42 15.17 -0.71
C LEU A 188 -13.65 14.97 0.15
N TRP A 189 -13.69 15.58 1.34
CA TRP A 189 -14.75 15.29 2.31
C TRP A 189 -16.11 15.85 1.88
N GLU A 190 -16.14 16.95 1.13
CA GLU A 190 -17.36 17.43 0.50
C GLU A 190 -17.84 16.47 -0.60
N ASP A 191 -16.93 15.95 -1.43
CA ASP A 191 -17.27 14.99 -2.48
C ASP A 191 -17.72 13.64 -1.88
N VAL A 192 -17.13 13.19 -0.77
CA VAL A 192 -17.61 12.03 0.00
C VAL A 192 -19.00 12.29 0.57
N TYR A 193 -19.25 13.46 1.18
CA TYR A 193 -20.57 13.80 1.72
C TYR A 193 -21.64 13.76 0.60
N LYS A 194 -21.36 14.41 -0.55
CA LYS A 194 -22.25 14.40 -1.73
C LYS A 194 -22.54 12.98 -2.20
N ALA A 195 -21.51 12.14 -2.27
CA ALA A 195 -21.63 10.76 -2.74
C ALA A 195 -22.52 9.92 -1.79
N VAL A 196 -22.30 10.03 -0.48
CA VAL A 196 -23.09 9.32 0.54
C VAL A 196 -24.55 9.82 0.58
N GLU A 197 -24.76 11.14 0.55
CA GLU A 197 -26.10 11.75 0.53
C GLU A 197 -26.87 11.32 -0.73
N GLY A 198 -26.19 11.30 -1.88
CA GLY A 198 -26.75 10.96 -3.18
C GLY A 198 -26.99 9.47 -3.43
N ALA A 199 -26.43 8.57 -2.61
CA ALA A 199 -26.56 7.12 -2.76
C ALA A 199 -28.02 6.64 -2.64
N LYS A 200 -28.39 5.60 -3.39
CA LYS A 200 -29.76 5.07 -3.44
C LYS A 200 -29.87 3.57 -3.17
N HIS A 201 -28.79 2.82 -3.30
CA HIS A 201 -28.81 1.36 -3.19
C HIS A 201 -27.78 0.84 -2.19
N LEU A 202 -26.54 1.32 -2.21
CA LEU A 202 -25.46 0.83 -1.35
C LEU A 202 -24.51 1.94 -0.91
N ILE A 203 -24.02 1.80 0.34
CA ILE A 203 -22.89 2.56 0.89
C ILE A 203 -22.02 1.58 1.68
N TYR A 204 -20.88 1.19 1.12
CA TYR A 204 -19.95 0.23 1.72
C TYR A 204 -18.66 0.93 2.14
N ILE A 205 -18.31 0.83 3.42
CA ILE A 205 -17.16 1.52 4.01
C ILE A 205 -16.24 0.49 4.66
N ALA A 206 -14.99 0.43 4.24
CA ALA A 206 -13.93 -0.26 4.98
C ALA A 206 -12.95 0.76 5.55
N GLY A 207 -12.57 0.61 6.81
CA GLY A 207 -11.65 1.53 7.48
C GLY A 207 -10.77 0.83 8.49
N TRP A 208 -9.59 1.41 8.73
CA TRP A 208 -8.78 1.06 9.90
C TRP A 208 -9.40 1.63 11.17
N SER A 209 -9.98 2.83 11.05
CA SER A 209 -10.78 3.45 12.10
C SER A 209 -11.95 4.23 11.52
N PHE A 210 -12.98 4.46 12.33
CA PHE A 210 -14.15 5.23 11.92
C PHE A 210 -14.74 5.95 13.13
N ASN A 211 -14.89 7.27 13.06
CA ASN A 211 -15.63 8.04 14.05
C ASN A 211 -17.02 8.45 13.50
N PRO A 212 -18.14 7.87 13.98
CA PRO A 212 -19.47 8.27 13.54
C PRO A 212 -19.83 9.73 13.87
N LYS A 213 -19.14 10.36 14.82
CA LYS A 213 -19.42 11.74 15.23
C LYS A 213 -18.64 12.79 14.43
N MET A 214 -17.72 12.37 13.56
CA MET A 214 -16.98 13.31 12.74
C MET A 214 -17.92 14.09 11.81
N VAL A 215 -17.52 15.30 11.45
CA VAL A 215 -18.21 16.16 10.48
C VAL A 215 -17.32 16.29 9.24
N LEU A 216 -17.88 15.96 8.07
CA LEU A 216 -17.17 16.05 6.79
C LEU A 216 -17.13 17.48 6.25
N VAL A 217 -18.25 18.20 6.32
CA VAL A 217 -18.37 19.58 5.82
C VAL A 217 -18.28 20.55 6.99
N ARG A 218 -17.14 21.24 7.12
CA ARG A 218 -16.85 22.16 8.22
C ARG A 218 -16.70 23.62 7.77
N ASP A 219 -16.42 23.83 6.49
CA ASP A 219 -16.13 25.14 5.93
C ASP A 219 -17.40 26.02 5.93
N PRO A 220 -17.39 27.22 6.56
CA PRO A 220 -18.52 28.14 6.49
C PRO A 220 -18.80 28.66 5.08
N GLU A 221 -17.82 28.64 4.16
CA GLU A 221 -17.94 29.11 2.78
C GLU A 221 -18.33 28.00 1.79
N THR A 222 -18.69 26.81 2.28
CA THR A 222 -19.10 25.68 1.44
C THR A 222 -20.36 25.97 0.61
N ASP A 223 -20.42 25.41 -0.60
CA ASP A 223 -21.60 25.46 -1.48
C ASP A 223 -22.75 24.54 -0.99
N MET A 224 -22.56 23.80 0.11
CA MET A 224 -23.56 22.89 0.71
C MET A 224 -23.89 23.25 2.16
N PRO A 225 -24.55 24.39 2.42
CA PRO A 225 -24.81 24.85 3.78
C PRO A 225 -25.67 23.86 4.61
N HIS A 226 -26.50 23.03 3.97
CA HIS A 226 -27.29 21.99 4.66
C HIS A 226 -26.44 20.82 5.18
N ALA A 227 -25.24 20.63 4.65
CA ALA A 227 -24.32 19.57 5.04
C ALA A 227 -23.43 19.95 6.22
N ARG A 228 -23.26 21.26 6.46
CA ARG A 228 -22.35 21.78 7.48
C ARG A 228 -22.76 21.31 8.87
N GLY A 229 -21.80 20.78 9.63
CA GLY A 229 -22.04 20.30 11.00
C GLY A 229 -22.78 18.98 11.12
N VAL A 230 -23.17 18.34 9.99
CA VAL A 230 -23.85 17.04 10.03
C VAL A 230 -22.85 15.95 10.41
N MET A 231 -23.14 15.24 11.51
CA MET A 231 -22.37 14.06 11.91
C MET A 231 -22.54 12.94 10.88
N LEU A 232 -21.43 12.34 10.45
CA LEU A 232 -21.42 11.30 9.41
C LEU A 232 -22.31 10.10 9.80
N GLY A 233 -22.27 9.69 11.05
CA GLY A 233 -23.08 8.60 11.58
C GLY A 233 -24.58 8.86 11.47
N GLU A 234 -25.03 10.10 11.66
CA GLU A 234 -26.44 10.48 11.49
C GLU A 234 -26.83 10.51 10.01
N LEU A 235 -25.93 10.95 9.12
CA LEU A 235 -26.15 10.81 7.67
C LEU A 235 -26.33 9.32 7.29
N LEU A 236 -25.43 8.43 7.72
CA LEU A 236 -25.51 7.00 7.43
C LEU A 236 -26.78 6.34 7.99
N LYS A 237 -27.21 6.72 9.21
CA LYS A 237 -28.50 6.27 9.77
C LYS A 237 -29.67 6.68 8.89
N ARG A 238 -29.73 7.95 8.46
CA ARG A 238 -30.78 8.44 7.55
C ARG A 238 -30.81 7.65 6.25
N LYS A 239 -29.63 7.41 5.63
CA LYS A 239 -29.54 6.59 4.41
C LYS A 239 -30.04 5.16 4.63
N GLY A 240 -29.71 4.56 5.77
CA GLY A 240 -30.26 3.26 6.17
C GLY A 240 -31.79 3.28 6.30
N GLU A 241 -32.36 4.35 6.90
CA GLU A 241 -33.82 4.53 7.01
C GLU A 241 -34.51 4.69 5.66
N GLU A 242 -33.87 5.35 4.71
CA GLU A 242 -34.30 5.46 3.31
C GLU A 242 -34.25 4.14 2.53
N GLY A 243 -33.69 3.08 3.12
CA GLY A 243 -33.59 1.75 2.50
C GLY A 243 -32.26 1.48 1.78
N VAL A 244 -31.29 2.39 1.87
CA VAL A 244 -29.94 2.16 1.32
C VAL A 244 -29.21 1.12 2.16
N ALA A 245 -28.57 0.14 1.52
CA ALA A 245 -27.78 -0.86 2.22
C ALA A 245 -26.44 -0.26 2.70
N VAL A 246 -26.40 0.18 3.95
CA VAL A 246 -25.18 0.70 4.58
C VAL A 246 -24.41 -0.42 5.28
N ARG A 247 -23.18 -0.70 4.85
CA ARG A 247 -22.28 -1.72 5.41
C ARG A 247 -20.96 -1.09 5.79
N VAL A 248 -20.60 -1.19 7.06
CA VAL A 248 -19.34 -0.65 7.60
C VAL A 248 -18.52 -1.80 8.15
N MET A 249 -17.29 -1.95 7.67
CA MET A 249 -16.36 -3.01 8.06
C MET A 249 -15.09 -2.36 8.63
N LEU A 250 -14.88 -2.50 9.93
CA LEU A 250 -13.76 -1.89 10.65
C LEU A 250 -12.77 -2.96 11.08
N TRP A 251 -11.50 -2.58 11.23
CA TRP A 251 -10.54 -3.41 11.93
C TRP A 251 -10.98 -3.60 13.39
N ASP A 252 -10.94 -4.84 13.88
CA ASP A 252 -11.14 -5.18 15.28
C ASP A 252 -9.78 -5.11 15.99
N ASP A 253 -9.55 -4.05 16.77
CA ASP A 253 -8.34 -3.92 17.58
C ASP A 253 -8.45 -4.83 18.80
N GLU A 254 -8.03 -6.09 18.65
CA GLU A 254 -8.02 -7.10 19.72
C GLU A 254 -7.19 -6.69 20.95
N THR A 255 -6.38 -5.61 20.88
CA THR A 255 -5.67 -5.06 22.05
C THR A 255 -6.55 -4.21 22.97
N SER A 256 -7.79 -3.89 22.55
CA SER A 256 -8.79 -3.12 23.30
C SER A 256 -9.55 -3.94 24.38
N LEU A 257 -9.23 -5.23 24.56
CA LEU A 257 -9.94 -6.12 25.48
C LEU A 257 -10.01 -5.58 26.94
N PRO A 258 -11.17 -5.67 27.63
CA PRO A 258 -11.41 -5.01 28.93
C PRO A 258 -10.44 -5.34 30.07
N PHE A 259 -9.79 -6.52 30.04
CA PHE A 259 -8.84 -6.98 31.05
C PHE A 259 -7.42 -6.50 30.80
N ILE A 260 -7.13 -6.03 29.58
CA ILE A 260 -5.89 -5.37 29.18
C ILE A 260 -6.27 -3.91 28.95
N LYS A 261 -6.62 -3.20 30.03
CA LYS A 261 -6.93 -1.76 29.97
C LYS A 261 -5.67 -0.91 29.73
N ASN A 262 -5.00 -1.14 28.60
CA ASN A 262 -4.33 -0.07 27.90
C ASN A 262 -5.44 0.57 27.04
N ARG A 263 -6.04 1.68 27.49
CA ARG A 263 -6.92 2.47 26.61
C ARG A 263 -6.18 2.68 25.28
N GLY A 264 -6.73 2.13 24.20
CA GLY A 264 -6.33 2.34 22.80
C GLY A 264 -4.89 2.81 22.61
N VAL A 265 -3.92 1.88 22.66
CA VAL A 265 -2.52 2.20 22.29
C VAL A 265 -2.45 2.80 20.88
N MET A 266 -3.42 2.44 20.02
CA MET A 266 -3.56 2.92 18.65
C MET A 266 -4.66 3.98 18.45
N GLY A 267 -5.41 4.38 19.49
CA GLY A 267 -6.41 5.45 19.42
C GLY A 267 -7.56 5.24 18.41
N VAL A 268 -7.97 4.00 18.13
CA VAL A 268 -9.08 3.69 17.22
C VAL A 268 -10.46 3.76 17.91
N HIS A 269 -11.50 4.13 17.15
CA HIS A 269 -12.90 4.25 17.60
C HIS A 269 -13.81 3.09 17.15
N ASP A 270 -13.24 1.92 16.89
CA ASP A 270 -13.93 0.75 16.34
C ASP A 270 -15.08 0.24 17.23
N GLU A 271 -14.84 0.01 18.52
CA GLU A 271 -15.89 -0.41 19.47
C GLU A 271 -16.99 0.65 19.65
N ASP A 272 -16.62 1.93 19.71
CA ASP A 272 -17.54 3.06 19.83
C ASP A 272 -18.45 3.16 18.59
N ALA A 273 -17.88 3.02 17.40
CA ALA A 273 -18.61 3.01 16.14
C ALA A 273 -19.57 1.81 16.06
N PHE A 274 -19.10 0.62 16.45
CA PHE A 274 -19.94 -0.57 16.50
C PHE A 274 -21.14 -0.38 17.45
N ALA A 275 -20.90 0.16 18.65
CA ALA A 275 -21.95 0.46 19.61
C ALA A 275 -22.93 1.51 19.08
N TYR A 276 -22.43 2.54 18.40
CA TYR A 276 -23.25 3.63 17.84
C TYR A 276 -24.27 3.15 16.80
N PHE A 277 -23.97 2.10 16.03
CA PHE A 277 -24.86 1.56 14.99
C PHE A 277 -25.69 0.35 15.41
N LYS A 278 -25.45 -0.24 16.59
CA LYS A 278 -26.01 -1.54 17.03
C LYS A 278 -27.54 -1.68 16.89
N HIS A 279 -28.29 -0.59 17.01
CA HIS A 279 -29.76 -0.58 16.96
C HIS A 279 -30.29 0.28 15.81
N THR A 280 -29.62 0.23 14.67
CA THR A 280 -29.96 1.00 13.47
C THR A 280 -30.00 0.10 12.23
N LYS A 281 -30.43 0.63 11.08
CA LYS A 281 -30.35 -0.07 9.80
C LYS A 281 -28.93 -0.12 9.19
N VAL A 282 -27.95 0.55 9.81
CA VAL A 282 -26.54 0.46 9.43
C VAL A 282 -25.95 -0.81 10.01
N ILE A 283 -25.37 -1.67 9.17
CA ILE A 283 -24.69 -2.89 9.64
C ILE A 283 -23.20 -2.59 9.76
N CYS A 284 -22.74 -2.40 10.99
CA CYS A 284 -21.34 -2.24 11.34
C CYS A 284 -20.76 -3.58 11.83
N LYS A 285 -19.57 -3.93 11.38
CA LYS A 285 -18.86 -5.17 11.74
C LYS A 285 -17.41 -4.87 12.09
N LEU A 286 -16.95 -5.49 13.18
CA LEU A 286 -15.55 -5.54 13.56
C LEU A 286 -14.94 -6.80 12.93
N CYS A 287 -13.81 -6.63 12.25
CA CYS A 287 -13.12 -7.69 11.53
C CYS A 287 -11.70 -7.84 12.06
N PRO A 288 -11.36 -8.97 12.72
CA PRO A 288 -10.02 -9.21 13.20
C PRO A 288 -9.07 -9.49 12.04
N ARG A 289 -7.78 -9.16 12.24
CA ARG A 289 -6.72 -9.53 11.30
C ARG A 289 -5.95 -10.73 11.82
N LEU A 290 -6.46 -11.91 11.50
CA LEU A 290 -5.88 -13.16 11.98
C LEU A 290 -4.50 -13.40 11.38
N HIS A 291 -3.51 -13.71 12.22
CA HIS A 291 -2.19 -14.16 11.78
C HIS A 291 -1.69 -15.35 12.60
N HIS A 292 -1.37 -16.45 11.91
CA HIS A 292 -1.03 -17.75 12.53
C HIS A 292 0.10 -17.75 13.57
N LYS A 293 1.02 -16.77 13.54
CA LYS A 293 2.12 -16.63 14.53
C LYS A 293 1.97 -15.44 15.46
N PHE A 294 1.20 -14.43 15.06
CA PHE A 294 1.20 -13.12 15.68
C PHE A 294 -0.20 -12.51 15.59
N PRO A 295 -1.20 -13.13 16.21
CA PRO A 295 -2.62 -12.83 15.97
C PRO A 295 -2.99 -11.35 16.18
N THR A 296 -2.26 -10.63 17.04
CA THR A 296 -2.56 -9.25 17.43
C THR A 296 -1.64 -8.17 16.82
N LEU A 297 -0.69 -8.52 15.93
CA LEU A 297 0.32 -7.57 15.42
C LEU A 297 0.00 -6.98 14.03
N PHE A 298 -1.08 -7.41 13.39
CA PHE A 298 -1.45 -6.98 12.04
C PHE A 298 -2.84 -6.32 12.07
N ALA A 299 -3.12 -5.46 11.11
CA ALA A 299 -4.39 -4.74 11.01
C ALA A 299 -5.05 -4.89 9.63
N HIS A 300 -6.36 -4.64 9.55
CA HIS A 300 -6.98 -4.25 8.28
C HIS A 300 -6.77 -2.76 8.11
N HIS A 301 -6.07 -2.34 7.05
CA HIS A 301 -5.64 -0.95 6.91
C HIS A 301 -6.21 -0.25 5.65
N GLN A 302 -7.04 -0.95 4.89
CA GLN A 302 -7.78 -0.40 3.76
C GLN A 302 -8.72 0.73 4.24
N LYS A 303 -8.69 1.88 3.54
CA LYS A 303 -9.71 2.93 3.66
C LYS A 303 -10.44 3.03 2.33
N THR A 304 -11.66 2.52 2.28
CA THR A 304 -12.49 2.56 1.07
C THR A 304 -13.90 3.01 1.39
N ILE A 305 -14.47 3.78 0.47
CA ILE A 305 -15.88 4.18 0.50
C ILE A 305 -16.43 3.89 -0.88
N THR A 306 -17.36 2.97 -1.00
CA THR A 306 -18.00 2.61 -2.27
C THR A 306 -19.48 2.92 -2.20
N VAL A 307 -19.98 3.66 -3.18
CA VAL A 307 -21.39 4.02 -3.28
C VAL A 307 -21.90 3.83 -4.70
N ASP A 308 -23.21 3.72 -4.86
CA ASP A 308 -23.85 3.99 -6.13
C ASP A 308 -24.07 5.51 -6.28
N ALA A 309 -23.58 6.10 -7.37
CA ALA A 309 -23.73 7.53 -7.68
C ALA A 309 -24.51 7.73 -8.98
N ARG A 310 -25.14 8.89 -9.14
CA ARG A 310 -25.77 9.25 -10.42
C ARG A 310 -24.69 9.39 -11.49
N ALA A 311 -24.89 8.76 -12.64
CA ALA A 311 -23.97 8.89 -13.77
C ALA A 311 -24.02 10.32 -14.32
N ARG A 312 -22.86 10.88 -14.68
CA ARG A 312 -22.75 12.30 -15.10
C ARG A 312 -23.66 12.66 -16.28
N ASP A 313 -23.76 11.77 -17.26
CA ASP A 313 -24.47 12.02 -18.51
C ASP A 313 -25.90 11.46 -18.52
N SER A 314 -26.44 11.06 -17.36
CA SER A 314 -27.74 10.42 -17.26
C SER A 314 -28.60 10.98 -16.13
N ILE A 315 -29.92 11.00 -16.37
CA ILE A 315 -30.91 11.46 -15.38
C ILE A 315 -31.38 10.30 -14.50
N SER A 316 -31.40 9.09 -15.04
CA SER A 316 -31.92 7.89 -14.38
C SER A 316 -30.85 6.87 -14.03
N GLU A 317 -29.73 6.84 -14.76
CA GLU A 317 -28.71 5.81 -14.57
C GLU A 317 -27.73 6.15 -13.45
N ARG A 318 -27.17 5.08 -12.89
CA ARG A 318 -26.24 5.11 -11.78
C ARG A 318 -25.01 4.29 -12.12
N GLU A 319 -23.90 4.64 -11.49
CA GLU A 319 -22.64 3.91 -11.60
C GLU A 319 -22.00 3.75 -10.23
N ILE A 320 -21.06 2.82 -10.12
CA ILE A 320 -20.29 2.66 -8.89
C ILE A 320 -19.18 3.71 -8.86
N MET A 321 -19.06 4.35 -7.70
CA MET A 321 -18.03 5.32 -7.34
C MET A 321 -17.32 4.81 -6.09
N SER A 322 -15.99 4.79 -6.14
CA SER A 322 -15.17 4.26 -5.05
C SER A 322 -14.06 5.24 -4.69
N PHE A 323 -14.02 5.63 -3.42
CA PHE A 323 -12.92 6.37 -2.83
C PHE A 323 -11.92 5.39 -2.22
N VAL A 324 -10.64 5.61 -2.46
CA VAL A 324 -9.53 4.84 -1.91
C VAL A 324 -8.42 5.79 -1.50
N GLY A 325 -7.79 5.53 -0.36
CA GLY A 325 -6.52 6.17 -0.08
C GLY A 325 -6.03 6.17 1.36
N GLY A 326 -5.31 7.22 1.75
CA GLY A 326 -4.66 7.34 3.07
C GLY A 326 -5.57 7.83 4.21
N LEU A 327 -6.61 8.61 3.88
CA LEU A 327 -7.53 9.20 4.86
C LEU A 327 -8.61 8.23 5.36
N ASP A 328 -8.57 7.88 6.65
CA ASP A 328 -9.71 7.27 7.37
C ASP A 328 -10.80 8.31 7.67
N LEU A 329 -12.03 7.83 7.85
CA LEU A 329 -13.15 8.63 8.33
C LEU A 329 -13.11 8.73 9.87
N CYS A 330 -12.08 9.35 10.42
CA CYS A 330 -11.89 9.52 11.86
C CYS A 330 -11.21 10.85 12.24
N ASP A 331 -10.93 11.03 13.53
CA ASP A 331 -10.43 12.27 14.13
C ASP A 331 -9.03 12.66 13.60
N GLY A 332 -8.76 13.96 13.54
CA GLY A 332 -7.48 14.54 13.14
C GLY A 332 -7.21 14.59 11.64
N ARG A 333 -8.01 13.89 10.82
CA ARG A 333 -7.80 13.77 9.37
C ARG A 333 -8.28 14.98 8.57
N TYR A 334 -9.11 15.85 9.15
CA TYR A 334 -9.50 17.10 8.48
C TYR A 334 -8.32 18.06 8.48
N ASP A 335 -7.85 18.41 7.31
CA ASP A 335 -6.91 19.51 7.16
C ASP A 335 -7.03 20.14 5.77
N THR A 336 -6.31 21.24 5.62
CA THR A 336 -6.16 21.98 4.36
C THR A 336 -4.68 22.17 4.06
N GLU A 337 -4.36 22.68 2.88
CA GLU A 337 -2.99 22.94 2.44
C GLU A 337 -2.23 23.93 3.35
N ARG A 338 -2.93 24.66 4.23
CA ARG A 338 -2.34 25.56 5.21
C ARG A 338 -1.74 24.85 6.42
N HIS A 339 -2.20 23.64 6.73
CA HIS A 339 -1.70 22.81 7.83
C HIS A 339 -1.47 23.58 9.13
N SER A 340 -2.51 24.27 9.60
CA SER A 340 -2.35 25.24 10.69
C SER A 340 -2.06 24.55 12.02
N LEU A 341 -1.16 25.15 12.81
CA LEU A 341 -0.79 24.65 14.13
C LEU A 341 -1.68 25.22 15.23
N PHE A 342 -2.10 26.47 15.09
CA PHE A 342 -2.78 27.24 16.14
C PHE A 342 -3.96 28.07 15.63
N HIS A 343 -3.94 28.56 14.37
CA HIS A 343 -4.94 29.51 13.85
C HIS A 343 -6.33 28.92 13.60
N THR A 344 -6.47 27.60 13.69
CA THR A 344 -7.74 26.88 13.50
C THR A 344 -8.33 26.31 14.78
N LEU A 345 -7.62 26.42 15.91
CA LEU A 345 -8.01 25.77 17.18
C LEU A 345 -9.30 26.32 17.81
N ASN A 346 -9.68 27.56 17.47
CA ASN A 346 -10.94 28.17 17.89
C ASN A 346 -12.00 28.21 16.78
N LYS A 347 -11.74 27.56 15.63
CA LYS A 347 -12.67 27.47 14.49
C LYS A 347 -13.30 26.08 14.45
N GLU A 348 -14.48 25.98 13.85
CA GLU A 348 -15.21 24.71 13.65
C GLU A 348 -14.37 23.63 12.95
N SER A 349 -13.35 24.04 12.17
CA SER A 349 -12.41 23.12 11.54
C SER A 349 -11.68 22.22 12.54
N HIS A 350 -11.31 22.69 13.74
CA HIS A 350 -10.49 21.91 14.68
C HIS A 350 -10.86 22.06 16.17
N CYS A 351 -11.80 22.94 16.55
CA CYS A 351 -12.16 23.13 17.95
C CYS A 351 -12.88 21.92 18.58
N PHE A 352 -13.48 21.05 17.76
CA PHE A 352 -14.08 19.78 18.18
C PHE A 352 -13.25 18.55 17.72
N ASP A 353 -12.08 18.78 17.13
CA ASP A 353 -11.23 17.77 16.49
C ASP A 353 -9.74 18.10 16.69
N PHE A 354 -9.37 18.43 17.94
CA PHE A 354 -7.97 18.66 18.31
C PHE A 354 -7.24 17.33 18.37
N TYR A 355 -6.29 17.13 17.45
CA TYR A 355 -5.49 15.92 17.34
C TYR A 355 -4.00 16.22 17.57
N GLN A 356 -3.40 15.51 18.52
CA GLN A 356 -1.96 15.58 18.84
C GLN A 356 -1.57 14.38 19.71
N THR A 357 -0.94 13.37 19.13
CA THR A 357 -0.56 12.12 19.82
C THR A 357 0.93 12.07 20.17
N ASN A 358 1.76 12.91 19.55
CA ASN A 358 3.21 12.94 19.76
C ASN A 358 3.65 13.62 21.05
N ILE A 359 2.75 14.41 21.66
CA ILE A 359 3.06 15.22 22.83
C ILE A 359 2.22 14.72 24.01
N ALA A 360 2.88 14.16 25.01
CA ALA A 360 2.21 13.68 26.22
C ALA A 360 1.43 14.79 26.93
N GLY A 361 0.14 14.54 27.18
CA GLY A 361 -0.76 15.48 27.87
C GLY A 361 -1.24 16.65 27.01
N ALA A 362 -1.07 16.59 25.68
CA ALA A 362 -1.64 17.55 24.76
C ALA A 362 -3.17 17.58 24.86
N SER A 363 -3.74 18.78 24.88
CA SER A 363 -5.19 18.98 24.82
C SER A 363 -5.51 20.39 24.37
N LEU A 364 -6.69 20.59 23.79
CA LEU A 364 -7.14 21.91 23.35
C LEU A 364 -7.14 22.95 24.49
N HIS A 365 -7.46 22.53 25.72
CA HIS A 365 -7.42 23.39 26.91
C HIS A 365 -6.02 23.89 27.29
N ARG A 366 -4.97 23.26 26.77
CA ARG A 366 -3.57 23.68 26.93
C ARG A 366 -3.01 24.32 25.66
N GLY A 367 -3.83 24.48 24.61
CA GLY A 367 -3.48 25.13 23.34
C GLY A 367 -2.72 24.22 22.38
N GLY A 368 -2.27 24.80 21.27
CA GLY A 368 -1.51 24.08 20.25
C GLY A 368 -0.04 23.81 20.65
N PRO A 369 0.74 23.22 19.72
CA PRO A 369 0.32 22.92 18.35
C PRO A 369 -0.56 21.67 18.27
N ARG A 370 -1.63 21.70 17.46
CA ARG A 370 -2.17 20.43 16.92
C ARG A 370 -1.12 19.77 16.05
N GLU A 371 -1.33 18.52 15.68
CA GLU A 371 -0.58 17.85 14.63
C GLU A 371 -1.34 17.99 13.29
N PRO A 372 -0.86 18.82 12.35
CA PRO A 372 -1.42 18.88 11.01
C PRO A 372 -1.32 17.56 10.27
N TRP A 373 -2.25 17.30 9.36
CA TRP A 373 -2.36 16.02 8.65
C TRP A 373 -2.27 16.25 7.14
N HIS A 374 -1.13 15.87 6.56
CA HIS A 374 -0.89 15.87 5.10
C HIS A 374 -1.11 14.48 4.55
N ASP A 375 -2.04 14.33 3.61
CA ASP A 375 -2.42 13.03 3.07
C ASP A 375 -2.91 13.11 1.62
N ALA A 376 -3.07 11.95 0.99
CA ALA A 376 -3.61 11.81 -0.36
C ALA A 376 -4.80 10.85 -0.38
N HIS A 377 -5.68 11.03 -1.37
CA HIS A 377 -6.80 10.14 -1.64
C HIS A 377 -7.18 10.20 -3.12
N ALA A 378 -7.93 9.21 -3.58
CA ALA A 378 -8.48 9.19 -4.94
C ALA A 378 -9.96 8.80 -4.94
N CYS A 379 -10.73 9.36 -5.87
CA CYS A 379 -12.06 8.88 -6.23
C CYS A 379 -12.01 8.30 -7.63
N ILE A 380 -12.53 7.10 -7.77
CA ILE A 380 -12.51 6.31 -8.99
C ILE A 380 -13.94 6.08 -9.43
N VAL A 381 -14.18 6.36 -10.71
CA VAL A 381 -15.44 6.08 -11.40
C VAL A 381 -15.14 5.27 -12.66
N GLY A 382 -16.03 4.34 -13.00
CA GLY A 382 -15.85 3.38 -14.10
C GLY A 382 -15.50 1.99 -13.60
N GLN A 383 -14.96 1.14 -14.49
CA GLN A 383 -14.79 -0.29 -14.18
C GLN A 383 -13.87 -0.57 -12.99
N ALA A 384 -12.85 0.26 -12.75
CA ALA A 384 -11.98 0.07 -11.60
C ALA A 384 -12.69 0.32 -10.24
N ALA A 385 -13.79 1.09 -10.23
CA ALA A 385 -14.59 1.27 -9.02
C ALA A 385 -15.29 -0.04 -8.60
N LEU A 386 -15.70 -0.86 -9.57
CA LEU A 386 -16.27 -2.19 -9.34
C LEU A 386 -15.24 -3.19 -8.77
N ASP A 387 -13.96 -3.04 -9.13
CA ASP A 387 -12.89 -3.86 -8.56
C ASP A 387 -12.70 -3.55 -7.05
N VAL A 388 -12.80 -2.27 -6.66
CA VAL A 388 -12.81 -1.86 -5.24
C VAL A 388 -14.03 -2.43 -4.50
N LEU A 389 -15.22 -2.37 -5.13
CA LEU A 389 -16.44 -2.99 -4.59
C LEU A 389 -16.25 -4.50 -4.39
N THR A 390 -15.73 -5.18 -5.41
CA THR A 390 -15.50 -6.63 -5.37
C THR A 390 -14.53 -6.99 -4.25
N ASN A 391 -13.49 -6.18 -4.00
CA ASN A 391 -12.60 -6.40 -2.86
C ASN A 391 -13.36 -6.32 -1.52
N PHE A 392 -14.24 -5.33 -1.35
CA PHE A 392 -15.08 -5.23 -0.16
C PHE A 392 -15.96 -6.47 0.01
N GLU A 393 -16.64 -6.91 -1.05
CA GLU A 393 -17.50 -8.09 -1.03
C GLU A 393 -16.73 -9.38 -0.74
N GLN A 394 -15.53 -9.55 -1.30
CA GLN A 394 -14.65 -10.69 -1.03
C GLN A 394 -14.25 -10.77 0.46
N ARG A 395 -13.97 -9.62 1.08
CA ARG A 395 -13.66 -9.55 2.52
C ARG A 395 -14.89 -9.78 3.37
N TRP A 396 -16.00 -9.14 3.03
CA TRP A 396 -17.27 -9.29 3.75
C TRP A 396 -17.74 -10.74 3.75
N ASN A 397 -17.76 -11.41 2.60
CA ASN A 397 -18.13 -12.82 2.53
C ASN A 397 -17.18 -13.75 3.29
N LYS A 398 -15.93 -13.32 3.51
CA LYS A 398 -14.94 -14.09 4.29
C LYS A 398 -15.14 -13.95 5.79
N GLN A 399 -15.45 -12.74 6.26
CA GLN A 399 -15.40 -12.38 7.68
C GLN A 399 -16.76 -12.03 8.29
N CYS A 400 -17.80 -11.93 7.47
CA CYS A 400 -19.15 -11.50 7.82
C CYS A 400 -20.21 -12.35 7.06
N ASP A 401 -21.49 -12.06 7.29
CA ASP A 401 -22.60 -12.71 6.60
C ASP A 401 -22.83 -12.08 5.22
N GLY A 402 -22.54 -12.81 4.15
CA GLY A 402 -22.73 -12.37 2.77
C GLY A 402 -24.17 -12.06 2.37
N SER A 403 -25.16 -12.63 3.07
CA SER A 403 -26.57 -12.50 2.70
C SER A 403 -27.12 -11.08 2.82
N VAL A 404 -26.41 -10.20 3.55
CA VAL A 404 -26.80 -8.80 3.71
C VAL A 404 -26.20 -7.87 2.66
N LEU A 405 -25.39 -8.37 1.73
CA LEU A 405 -24.89 -7.57 0.60
C LEU A 405 -25.98 -7.41 -0.47
N VAL A 406 -25.87 -6.35 -1.25
CA VAL A 406 -26.76 -6.06 -2.39
C VAL A 406 -26.07 -6.58 -3.64
N PRO A 407 -26.59 -7.62 -4.30
CA PRO A 407 -26.03 -8.07 -5.57
C PRO A 407 -26.15 -6.95 -6.60
N ILE A 408 -25.05 -6.49 -7.18
CA ILE A 408 -25.10 -5.38 -8.15
C ILE A 408 -26.07 -5.65 -9.31
N SER A 409 -26.19 -6.92 -9.73
CA SER A 409 -27.11 -7.38 -10.78
C SER A 409 -28.59 -7.14 -10.46
N SER A 410 -28.95 -6.90 -9.19
CA SER A 410 -30.32 -6.59 -8.79
C SER A 410 -30.66 -5.10 -8.90
N ILE A 411 -29.69 -4.23 -9.18
CA ILE A 411 -29.89 -2.78 -9.31
C ILE A 411 -30.18 -2.45 -10.79
N PRO A 412 -31.45 -2.21 -11.20
CA PRO A 412 -31.78 -2.10 -12.63
C PRO A 412 -31.27 -0.79 -13.26
N SER A 413 -31.06 0.24 -12.44
CA SER A 413 -30.55 1.56 -12.86
C SER A 413 -29.03 1.63 -12.95
N LEU A 414 -28.31 0.57 -12.54
CA LEU A 414 -26.86 0.53 -12.62
C LEU A 414 -26.43 0.26 -14.06
N ILE A 415 -25.44 1.00 -14.55
CA ILE A 415 -24.85 0.77 -15.86
C ILE A 415 -24.11 -0.58 -15.84
N HIS A 416 -24.73 -1.62 -16.43
CA HIS A 416 -24.27 -3.01 -16.34
C HIS A 416 -23.22 -3.43 -17.37
N GLN A 417 -23.05 -2.71 -18.49
CA GLN A 417 -22.18 -3.17 -19.58
C GLN A 417 -21.41 -2.11 -20.37
N PRO A 418 -20.31 -2.53 -21.05
CA PRO A 418 -19.22 -1.69 -21.50
C PRO A 418 -19.21 -1.55 -23.03
N PHE A 419 -19.71 -0.45 -23.59
CA PHE A 419 -19.42 -0.12 -24.99
C PHE A 419 -19.18 1.38 -25.18
N PRO A 420 -18.29 1.75 -26.13
CA PRO A 420 -17.82 3.11 -26.35
C PRO A 420 -18.82 3.87 -27.22
N SER A 421 -20.08 3.95 -26.80
CA SER A 421 -21.04 4.85 -27.43
C SER A 421 -20.76 6.24 -26.87
N SER A 422 -19.94 7.00 -27.60
CA SER A 422 -19.34 8.29 -27.24
C SER A 422 -18.60 8.26 -25.92
N VAL A 423 -17.34 7.80 -25.92
CA VAL A 423 -16.40 8.17 -24.85
C VAL A 423 -16.40 9.69 -24.81
N SER A 424 -17.07 10.30 -23.84
CA SER A 424 -16.80 11.69 -23.52
C SER A 424 -15.30 11.77 -23.25
N ASN A 425 -14.63 12.80 -23.77
CA ASN A 425 -13.16 12.95 -23.65
C ASN A 425 -12.64 12.91 -22.20
N ASP A 426 -13.53 12.86 -21.19
CA ASP A 426 -13.26 12.91 -19.76
C ASP A 426 -12.94 11.56 -19.08
N ARG A 427 -13.13 10.40 -19.74
CA ARG A 427 -12.85 9.05 -19.19
C ARG A 427 -11.65 8.35 -19.83
N ASN A 428 -10.50 9.02 -19.81
CA ASN A 428 -9.27 8.57 -20.48
C ASN A 428 -8.27 7.81 -19.59
N TRP A 429 -8.54 7.66 -18.29
CA TRP A 429 -7.61 7.00 -17.37
C TRP A 429 -7.62 5.49 -17.55
N LYS A 430 -6.44 4.88 -17.52
CA LYS A 430 -6.26 3.43 -17.36
C LYS A 430 -5.90 3.13 -15.92
N VAL A 431 -6.69 2.30 -15.26
CA VAL A 431 -6.63 2.12 -13.80
C VAL A 431 -6.57 0.63 -13.48
N GLN A 432 -5.64 0.22 -12.63
CA GLN A 432 -5.59 -1.15 -12.10
C GLN A 432 -5.59 -1.11 -10.57
N VAL A 433 -6.40 -1.97 -9.96
CA VAL A 433 -6.47 -2.14 -8.50
C VAL A 433 -5.53 -3.26 -8.05
N PHE A 434 -4.76 -3.00 -7.00
CA PHE A 434 -3.78 -3.92 -6.42
C PHE A 434 -4.04 -4.07 -4.93
N LEU A 435 -3.61 -5.21 -4.37
CA LEU A 435 -3.88 -5.60 -3.00
C LEU A 435 -2.63 -6.13 -2.31
N SER A 436 -2.56 -5.88 -1.01
CA SER A 436 -1.81 -6.70 -0.06
C SER A 436 -2.85 -7.38 0.79
N ILE A 437 -3.13 -8.64 0.54
CA ILE A 437 -4.20 -9.38 1.22
C ILE A 437 -3.90 -10.88 1.18
N ASP A 438 -4.51 -11.65 2.06
CA ASP A 438 -4.37 -13.10 2.03
C ASP A 438 -5.72 -13.83 2.13
N HIS A 439 -5.67 -15.14 1.93
CA HIS A 439 -6.82 -16.03 1.96
C HIS A 439 -7.54 -16.13 3.32
N VAL A 440 -6.96 -15.59 4.41
CA VAL A 440 -7.67 -15.53 5.70
C VAL A 440 -8.56 -14.30 5.78
N SER A 441 -8.27 -13.26 5.01
CA SER A 441 -9.02 -12.01 4.98
C SER A 441 -10.01 -11.89 3.81
N ALA A 442 -9.80 -12.59 2.70
CA ALA A 442 -10.69 -12.55 1.53
C ALA A 442 -10.89 -13.93 0.88
N ILE A 443 -12.04 -14.09 0.20
CA ILE A 443 -12.30 -15.23 -0.70
C ILE A 443 -11.90 -14.91 -2.15
N HIS A 444 -11.70 -15.95 -2.98
CA HIS A 444 -11.51 -15.85 -4.44
C HIS A 444 -10.34 -14.96 -4.92
N LEU A 445 -9.18 -15.06 -4.26
CA LEU A 445 -7.95 -14.41 -4.74
C LEU A 445 -7.50 -14.97 -6.10
N ALA A 446 -6.81 -14.14 -6.90
CA ALA A 446 -6.29 -14.53 -8.22
C ALA A 446 -5.56 -15.88 -8.17
N ARG A 447 -5.85 -16.76 -9.13
CA ARG A 447 -5.17 -18.07 -9.31
C ARG A 447 -5.08 -18.91 -8.02
N ASN A 448 -6.04 -18.78 -7.10
CA ASN A 448 -6.02 -19.43 -5.78
C ASN A 448 -4.75 -19.12 -4.95
N LEU A 449 -4.17 -17.93 -5.15
CA LEU A 449 -3.06 -17.45 -4.34
C LEU A 449 -3.46 -17.44 -2.86
N ARG A 450 -2.53 -17.85 -2.00
CA ARG A 450 -2.72 -17.74 -0.55
C ARG A 450 -2.47 -16.33 -0.02
N VAL A 451 -1.59 -15.59 -0.70
CA VAL A 451 -1.17 -14.23 -0.36
C VAL A 451 -1.01 -13.49 -1.68
N GLU A 452 -1.68 -12.35 -1.80
CA GLU A 452 -1.47 -11.38 -2.85
C GLU A 452 -0.57 -10.26 -2.33
N ARG A 453 0.40 -9.87 -3.16
CA ARG A 453 1.38 -8.81 -2.88
C ARG A 453 1.51 -7.87 -4.08
N SER A 454 0.42 -7.72 -4.83
CA SER A 454 0.42 -7.05 -6.12
C SER A 454 0.76 -5.55 -5.98
N ILE A 455 0.55 -4.96 -4.79
CA ILE A 455 1.08 -3.63 -4.41
C ILE A 455 2.61 -3.59 -4.53
N HIS A 456 3.30 -4.54 -3.90
CA HIS A 456 4.76 -4.58 -3.92
C HIS A 456 5.28 -4.75 -5.35
N GLU A 457 4.65 -5.63 -6.13
CA GLU A 457 5.01 -5.89 -7.52
C GLU A 457 4.79 -4.67 -8.43
N ALA A 458 3.65 -4.00 -8.28
CA ALA A 458 3.31 -2.73 -8.94
C ALA A 458 4.37 -1.64 -8.70
N TYR A 459 4.80 -1.46 -7.45
CA TYR A 459 5.85 -0.50 -7.11
C TYR A 459 7.17 -0.81 -7.81
N VAL A 460 7.63 -2.06 -7.73
CA VAL A 460 8.89 -2.46 -8.35
C VAL A 460 8.84 -2.23 -9.87
N GLU A 461 7.73 -2.56 -10.51
CA GLU A 461 7.53 -2.31 -11.93
C GLU A 461 7.56 -0.81 -12.25
N ALA A 462 6.83 0.02 -11.50
CA ALA A 462 6.81 1.47 -11.70
C ALA A 462 8.20 2.10 -11.53
N ILE A 463 8.97 1.68 -10.51
CA ILE A 463 10.35 2.14 -10.27
C ILE A 463 11.26 1.71 -11.41
N ARG A 464 11.23 0.42 -11.81
CA ARG A 464 12.09 -0.11 -12.88
C ARG A 464 11.83 0.57 -14.23
N ARG A 465 10.61 1.01 -14.50
CA ARG A 465 10.23 1.67 -15.75
C ARG A 465 10.39 3.19 -15.73
N ALA A 466 10.69 3.80 -14.58
CA ALA A 466 10.88 5.25 -14.43
C ALA A 466 12.09 5.79 -15.22
N GLU A 467 11.91 6.98 -15.83
CA GLU A 467 12.89 7.55 -16.76
C GLU A 467 13.49 8.90 -16.33
N ARG A 468 12.75 9.71 -15.58
CA ARG A 468 13.14 11.10 -15.25
C ARG A 468 13.25 11.36 -13.76
N PHE A 469 12.17 11.11 -13.03
CA PHE A 469 12.18 11.24 -11.58
C PHE A 469 11.19 10.28 -10.94
N ILE A 470 11.37 10.08 -9.64
CA ILE A 470 10.41 9.45 -8.73
C ILE A 470 10.16 10.44 -7.59
N TYR A 471 8.91 10.75 -7.32
CA TYR A 471 8.47 11.49 -6.15
C TYR A 471 7.67 10.53 -5.26
N ILE A 472 7.96 10.47 -3.97
CA ILE A 472 7.26 9.61 -3.02
C ILE A 472 6.85 10.46 -1.82
N GLU A 473 5.60 10.31 -1.39
CA GLU A 473 5.17 10.72 -0.06
C GLU A 473 4.82 9.47 0.73
N ASN A 474 5.29 9.37 1.98
CA ASN A 474 5.07 8.17 2.74
C ASN A 474 5.12 8.33 4.25
N GLN A 475 4.17 7.71 4.94
CA GLN A 475 4.26 7.55 6.39
C GLN A 475 5.49 6.75 6.84
N TYR A 476 5.90 5.73 6.07
CA TYR A 476 7.03 4.87 6.42
C TYR A 476 7.94 4.61 5.21
N PHE A 477 9.25 4.62 5.44
CA PHE A 477 10.21 4.30 4.39
C PHE A 477 11.28 3.32 4.89
N ILE A 478 10.90 2.04 4.93
CA ILE A 478 11.72 0.95 5.47
C ILE A 478 11.69 -0.24 4.53
N GLY A 479 12.85 -0.81 4.20
CA GLY A 479 12.93 -1.99 3.36
C GLY A 479 14.34 -2.39 2.97
N GLY A 480 14.45 -3.57 2.37
CA GLY A 480 15.71 -4.08 1.86
C GLY A 480 16.68 -4.52 2.96
N CYS A 481 16.18 -5.06 4.08
CA CYS A 481 17.02 -5.39 5.24
C CYS A 481 18.19 -6.32 4.88
N GLN A 482 18.05 -7.16 3.86
CA GLN A 482 19.13 -8.03 3.40
C GLN A 482 20.40 -7.29 2.94
N LEU A 483 20.33 -5.98 2.68
CA LEU A 483 21.47 -5.13 2.29
C LEU A 483 21.84 -4.09 3.36
N TRP A 484 21.22 -4.12 4.54
CA TRP A 484 21.64 -3.27 5.66
C TRP A 484 22.97 -3.76 6.25
N ASP A 485 23.71 -2.88 6.93
CA ASP A 485 24.94 -3.28 7.63
C ASP A 485 24.62 -4.05 8.92
N GLU A 486 23.50 -3.72 9.57
CA GLU A 486 22.96 -4.37 10.78
C GLU A 486 21.57 -4.95 10.52
N ASP A 487 21.12 -5.88 11.38
CA ASP A 487 19.73 -6.38 11.40
C ASP A 487 19.21 -6.98 10.09
N THR A 488 20.12 -7.59 9.34
CA THR A 488 19.86 -8.17 8.01
C THR A 488 18.80 -9.26 7.95
N HIS A 489 18.33 -9.74 9.11
CA HIS A 489 17.38 -10.83 9.27
C HIS A 489 16.07 -10.40 9.97
N CYS A 490 15.81 -9.10 10.15
CA CYS A 490 14.61 -8.58 10.84
C CYS A 490 13.28 -8.87 10.11
N GLY A 491 13.35 -9.33 8.85
CA GLY A 491 12.20 -9.73 8.04
C GLY A 491 11.65 -8.62 7.14
N CYS A 492 12.23 -7.41 7.15
CA CYS A 492 11.84 -6.30 6.28
C CYS A 492 12.42 -6.45 4.86
N THR A 493 11.91 -7.45 4.14
CA THR A 493 12.48 -7.92 2.87
C THR A 493 11.84 -7.34 1.61
N ASN A 494 10.99 -6.32 1.73
CA ASN A 494 10.45 -5.63 0.57
C ASN A 494 11.60 -4.95 -0.22
N LEU A 495 11.46 -4.88 -1.55
CA LEU A 495 12.53 -4.43 -2.43
C LEU A 495 12.50 -2.94 -2.75
N ILE A 496 11.53 -2.16 -2.24
CA ILE A 496 11.27 -0.81 -2.74
C ILE A 496 12.49 0.12 -2.59
N PRO A 497 13.14 0.20 -1.42
CA PRO A 497 14.34 1.05 -1.28
C PRO A 497 15.51 0.59 -2.15
N ILE A 498 15.69 -0.73 -2.31
CA ILE A 498 16.77 -1.29 -3.13
C ILE A 498 16.54 -0.98 -4.61
N GLU A 499 15.31 -1.16 -5.10
CA GLU A 499 14.97 -0.86 -6.50
C GLU A 499 15.16 0.62 -6.84
N ILE A 500 14.83 1.53 -5.90
CA ILE A 500 15.10 2.96 -6.05
C ILE A 500 16.61 3.22 -6.12
N ALA A 501 17.38 2.69 -5.17
CA ALA A 501 18.83 2.88 -5.15
C ALA A 501 19.48 2.31 -6.42
N LEU A 502 19.13 1.10 -6.85
CA LEU A 502 19.65 0.48 -8.07
C LEU A 502 19.22 1.23 -9.32
N LYS A 503 18.00 1.80 -9.37
CA LYS A 503 17.58 2.70 -10.45
C LYS A 503 18.49 3.92 -10.53
N VAL A 504 18.78 4.57 -9.41
CA VAL A 504 19.70 5.73 -9.35
C VAL A 504 21.12 5.32 -9.78
N VAL A 505 21.65 4.21 -9.26
CA VAL A 505 22.96 3.65 -9.64
C VAL A 505 23.05 3.44 -11.15
N ASN A 506 22.03 2.83 -11.76
CA ASN A 506 21.99 2.59 -13.20
C ASN A 506 21.95 3.91 -14.00
N LYS A 507 21.24 4.93 -13.52
CA LYS A 507 21.18 6.25 -14.16
C LYS A 507 22.50 7.02 -14.04
N ILE A 508 23.20 6.92 -12.91
CA ILE A 508 24.55 7.46 -12.73
C ILE A 508 25.53 6.80 -13.71
N ARG A 509 25.54 5.47 -13.78
CA ARG A 509 26.41 4.71 -14.70
C ARG A 509 26.14 5.05 -16.16
N ALA A 510 24.87 5.27 -16.51
CA ALA A 510 24.46 5.67 -17.85
C ALA A 510 24.65 7.18 -18.12
N ARG A 511 25.11 7.97 -17.14
CA ARG A 511 25.21 9.44 -17.21
C ARG A 511 23.91 10.12 -17.62
N GLU A 512 22.79 9.58 -17.15
CA GLU A 512 21.46 10.12 -17.41
C GLU A 512 20.94 10.87 -16.19
N ARG A 513 20.39 12.08 -16.42
CA ARG A 513 19.76 12.85 -15.35
C ARG A 513 18.55 12.10 -14.79
N PHE A 514 18.58 11.85 -13.48
CA PHE A 514 17.50 11.23 -12.74
C PHE A 514 17.51 11.72 -11.29
N ALA A 515 16.33 11.97 -10.71
CA ALA A 515 16.21 12.41 -9.32
C ALA A 515 15.10 11.66 -8.60
N VAL A 516 15.31 11.44 -7.30
CA VAL A 516 14.34 10.83 -6.41
C VAL A 516 14.12 11.77 -5.23
N TYR A 517 12.86 12.04 -4.93
CA TYR A 517 12.43 12.86 -3.81
C TYR A 517 11.50 12.04 -2.94
N ILE A 518 11.86 11.86 -1.68
CA ILE A 518 11.11 11.03 -0.72
C ILE A 518 10.71 11.93 0.45
N LEU A 519 9.42 12.15 0.60
CA LEU A 519 8.82 12.91 1.68
C LEU A 519 8.28 11.93 2.72
N ILE A 520 8.82 11.97 3.93
CA ILE A 520 8.41 11.16 5.08
C ILE A 520 8.08 12.07 6.27
N PRO A 521 7.31 11.62 7.28
CA PRO A 521 7.11 12.44 8.46
C PRO A 521 8.45 12.64 9.19
N MET A 522 8.56 13.71 9.99
CA MET A 522 9.79 13.99 10.74
C MET A 522 10.14 12.85 11.70
N TRP A 523 9.11 12.21 12.25
CA TRP A 523 9.12 10.91 12.91
C TRP A 523 7.73 10.27 12.73
N PRO A 524 7.58 8.94 12.83
CA PRO A 524 6.27 8.30 12.78
C PRO A 524 5.42 8.70 13.98
N GLU A 525 4.11 8.83 13.79
CA GLU A 525 3.18 9.27 14.84
C GLU A 525 3.36 8.52 16.16
N GLY A 526 3.46 9.29 17.24
CA GLY A 526 3.69 8.80 18.60
C GLY A 526 4.73 9.66 19.32
N VAL A 527 4.88 9.43 20.62
CA VAL A 527 5.90 10.15 21.41
C VAL A 527 7.28 9.81 20.84
N PRO A 528 8.08 10.80 20.37
CA PRO A 528 9.34 10.53 19.66
C PRO A 528 10.32 9.70 20.46
N GLU A 529 10.35 9.87 21.78
CA GLU A 529 11.22 9.16 22.70
C GLU A 529 10.73 7.74 23.05
N SER A 530 9.55 7.32 22.55
CA SER A 530 9.04 5.97 22.79
C SER A 530 9.82 4.91 22.00
N GLU A 531 9.92 3.71 22.57
CA GLU A 531 10.61 2.57 21.94
C GLU A 531 10.11 2.26 20.52
N PRO A 532 8.78 2.17 20.24
CA PRO A 532 8.32 1.90 18.87
C PRO A 532 8.74 2.97 17.85
N VAL A 533 8.72 4.25 18.24
CA VAL A 533 9.13 5.35 17.35
C VAL A 533 10.64 5.30 17.10
N GLN A 534 11.44 5.05 18.14
CA GLN A 534 12.89 4.89 18.02
C GLN A 534 13.27 3.70 17.14
N ASP A 535 12.58 2.56 17.26
CA ASP A 535 12.81 1.39 16.41
C ASP A 535 12.53 1.70 14.93
N ILE A 536 11.40 2.36 14.63
CA ILE A 536 11.04 2.74 13.27
C ILE A 536 12.05 3.74 12.69
N LEU A 537 12.53 4.69 13.50
CA LEU A 537 13.58 5.63 13.10
C LEU A 537 14.93 4.92 12.84
N HIS A 538 15.30 3.93 13.66
CA HIS A 538 16.48 3.09 13.44
C HIS A 538 16.38 2.35 12.09
N TRP A 539 15.26 1.68 11.81
CA TRP A 539 15.06 0.98 10.54
C TRP A 539 15.02 1.90 9.32
N THR A 540 14.46 3.10 9.48
CA THR A 540 14.47 4.14 8.44
C THR A 540 15.92 4.57 8.17
N ARG A 541 16.73 4.79 9.21
CA ARG A 541 18.16 5.10 9.09
C ARG A 541 18.95 3.98 8.39
N GLN A 542 18.74 2.72 8.77
CA GLN A 542 19.41 1.57 8.11
C GLN A 542 19.07 1.51 6.61
N THR A 543 17.81 1.78 6.28
CA THR A 543 17.33 1.86 4.89
C THR A 543 18.03 2.99 4.12
N MET A 544 18.05 4.21 4.68
CA MET A 544 18.70 5.37 4.06
C MET A 544 20.20 5.16 3.89
N ALA A 545 20.88 4.61 4.91
CA ALA A 545 22.31 4.34 4.88
C ALA A 545 22.66 3.35 3.75
N MET A 546 21.91 2.26 3.62
CA MET A 546 22.07 1.29 2.54
C MET A 546 21.92 1.95 1.16
N MET A 547 20.88 2.78 0.98
CA MET A 547 20.67 3.44 -0.32
C MET A 547 21.79 4.42 -0.65
N TYR A 548 22.16 5.29 0.30
CA TYR A 548 23.23 6.27 0.08
C TYR A 548 24.60 5.62 -0.14
N LYS A 549 24.87 4.47 0.49
CA LYS A 549 26.07 3.66 0.24
C LYS A 549 26.13 3.20 -1.22
N LEU A 550 25.06 2.58 -1.74
CA LEU A 550 24.99 2.14 -3.13
C LEU A 550 25.14 3.30 -4.12
N VAL A 551 24.46 4.43 -3.88
CA VAL A 551 24.58 5.63 -4.73
C VAL A 551 25.99 6.22 -4.67
N GLY A 552 26.59 6.30 -3.48
CA GLY A 552 27.93 6.84 -3.28
C GLY A 552 29.02 6.00 -3.98
N GLU A 553 28.92 4.67 -3.88
CA GLU A 553 29.82 3.75 -4.59
C GLU A 553 29.73 3.95 -6.12
N ALA A 554 28.52 4.10 -6.66
CA ALA A 554 28.33 4.33 -8.10
C ALA A 554 28.90 5.67 -8.60
N LEU A 555 28.84 6.74 -7.78
CA LEU A 555 29.45 8.02 -8.10
C LEU A 555 30.98 7.96 -8.08
N GLN A 556 31.56 7.21 -7.13
CA GLN A 556 33.01 6.99 -7.10
C GLN A 556 33.48 6.20 -8.33
N GLU A 557 32.72 5.16 -8.71
CA GLU A 557 33.00 4.33 -9.90
C GLU A 557 32.86 5.11 -11.22
N SER A 558 31.91 6.04 -11.32
CA SER A 558 31.69 6.80 -12.56
C SER A 558 32.78 7.84 -12.84
N GLY A 559 33.59 8.15 -11.83
CA GLY A 559 34.67 9.14 -11.89
C GLY A 559 34.18 10.59 -11.97
N GLU A 560 32.94 10.86 -11.54
CA GLU A 560 32.39 12.23 -11.51
C GLU A 560 32.96 13.00 -10.30
N PRO A 561 33.87 13.98 -10.48
CA PRO A 561 34.62 14.59 -9.38
C PRO A 561 33.79 15.49 -8.45
N ALA A 562 32.56 15.84 -8.86
CA ALA A 562 31.71 16.83 -8.20
C ALA A 562 30.29 16.33 -7.88
N GLY A 563 29.95 15.07 -8.18
CA GLY A 563 28.62 14.53 -7.93
C GLY A 563 28.38 14.23 -6.45
N HIS A 564 27.31 14.78 -5.87
CA HIS A 564 26.89 14.49 -4.50
C HIS A 564 25.71 13.49 -4.52
N PRO A 565 25.63 12.49 -3.62
CA PRO A 565 24.51 11.52 -3.62
C PRO A 565 23.11 12.18 -3.56
N ARG A 566 22.99 13.31 -2.86
CA ARG A 566 21.77 14.15 -2.81
C ARG A 566 21.40 14.86 -4.12
N ASP A 567 22.27 14.91 -5.12
CA ASP A 567 21.88 15.37 -6.46
C ASP A 567 20.90 14.37 -7.12
N TYR A 568 20.87 13.12 -6.62
CA TYR A 568 20.05 12.03 -7.15
C TYR A 568 19.01 11.50 -6.15
N LEU A 569 19.32 11.42 -4.86
CA LEU A 569 18.45 10.84 -3.83
C LEU A 569 18.25 11.79 -2.65
N ASN A 570 17.01 12.26 -2.48
CA ASN A 570 16.66 13.28 -1.50
C ASN A 570 15.56 12.81 -0.55
N PHE A 571 15.76 13.06 0.75
CA PHE A 571 14.76 12.84 1.80
C PHE A 571 14.35 14.17 2.41
N PHE A 572 13.04 14.36 2.59
CA PHE A 572 12.45 15.55 3.19
C PHE A 572 11.41 15.13 4.25
N CYS A 573 11.07 16.08 5.10
CA CYS A 573 9.88 16.03 5.94
C CYS A 573 9.15 17.38 5.88
N LEU A 574 7.89 17.42 6.30
CA LEU A 574 7.11 18.64 6.40
C LEU A 574 7.10 19.17 7.82
N ALA A 575 7.16 20.50 7.96
CA ALA A 575 6.98 21.20 9.22
C ALA A 575 6.37 22.56 8.96
N ASN A 576 5.61 23.05 9.93
CA ASN A 576 5.06 24.39 9.90
C ASN A 576 5.57 25.20 11.10
N ARG A 577 5.53 26.53 10.96
CA ARG A 577 5.82 27.48 12.01
C ARG A 577 4.99 28.74 11.83
N GLU A 578 4.21 29.08 12.85
CA GLU A 578 3.25 30.18 12.78
C GLU A 578 3.61 31.31 13.71
N GLU A 579 3.58 32.55 13.22
CA GLU A 579 3.58 33.70 14.11
C GLU A 579 2.26 33.78 14.89
N GLU A 580 2.33 34.40 16.06
CA GLU A 580 1.14 34.68 16.87
C GLU A 580 0.32 35.79 16.19
N SER A 581 -0.98 35.55 16.07
CA SER A 581 -1.92 36.41 15.36
C SER A 581 -3.10 36.79 16.27
N LYS A 582 -3.70 37.95 15.98
CA LYS A 582 -4.87 38.44 16.73
C LYS A 582 -6.05 37.50 16.53
N GLY A 583 -6.70 37.12 17.63
CA GLY A 583 -7.87 36.25 17.59
C GLY A 583 -7.55 34.76 17.62
N GLU A 584 -6.30 34.36 17.89
CA GLU A 584 -5.96 32.97 18.23
C GLU A 584 -6.65 32.50 19.51
N LEU A 585 -6.78 31.17 19.66
CA LEU A 585 -7.23 30.56 20.90
C LEU A 585 -6.28 30.93 22.05
N LEU A 586 -6.82 31.57 23.08
CA LEU A 586 -6.14 31.73 24.37
C LEU A 586 -6.48 30.53 25.26
N PRO A 587 -5.56 29.56 25.46
CA PRO A 587 -5.88 28.37 26.23
C PRO A 587 -6.03 28.72 27.72
N PRO A 588 -6.99 28.13 28.45
CA PRO A 588 -7.19 28.38 29.87
C PRO A 588 -6.03 27.88 30.75
N TYR A 589 -5.20 26.96 30.24
CA TYR A 589 -4.04 26.43 30.95
C TYR A 589 -2.80 26.47 30.06
N SER A 590 -1.63 26.55 30.68
CA SER A 590 -0.36 26.37 29.96
C SER A 590 0.16 24.93 30.08
N PRO A 591 0.93 24.44 29.10
CA PRO A 591 1.76 23.26 29.28
C PRO A 591 2.75 23.45 30.44
N ARG A 592 3.23 22.34 31.03
CA ARG A 592 4.25 22.41 32.08
C ARG A 592 5.56 22.97 31.52
N PRO A 593 6.22 23.95 32.17
CA PRO A 593 7.48 24.51 31.69
C PRO A 593 8.53 23.44 31.39
N SER A 594 9.36 23.70 30.38
CA SER A 594 10.48 22.84 29.95
C SER A 594 10.10 21.46 29.41
N THR A 595 8.82 21.16 29.23
CA THR A 595 8.37 19.95 28.51
C THR A 595 8.45 20.14 26.98
N GLN A 596 8.42 19.05 26.22
CA GLN A 596 8.31 19.13 24.75
C GLN A 596 7.08 19.90 24.31
N TYR A 597 5.95 19.75 25.03
CA TYR A 597 4.73 20.52 24.78
C TYR A 597 4.98 22.03 24.93
N TRP A 598 5.55 22.44 26.06
CA TRP A 598 5.89 23.84 26.30
C TRP A 598 6.84 24.38 25.23
N ASN A 599 7.87 23.60 24.85
CA ASN A 599 8.83 24.02 23.85
C ASN A 599 8.21 24.14 22.47
N ALA A 600 7.37 23.20 22.04
CA ALA A 600 6.68 23.25 20.76
C ALA A 600 5.72 24.46 20.68
N GLN A 601 4.95 24.69 21.75
CA GLN A 601 4.06 25.84 21.88
C GLN A 601 4.83 27.17 21.87
N LYS A 602 5.87 27.30 22.71
CA LYS A 602 6.68 28.52 22.84
C LYS A 602 7.42 28.87 21.55
N HIS A 603 7.94 27.88 20.83
CA HIS A 603 8.68 28.10 19.57
C HIS A 603 7.78 28.09 18.33
N ARG A 604 6.48 27.84 18.53
CA ARG A 604 5.44 27.98 17.52
C ARG A 604 5.60 27.09 16.29
N ARG A 605 6.18 25.91 16.47
CA ARG A 605 6.51 25.00 15.36
C ARG A 605 6.20 23.55 15.71
N PHE A 606 5.82 22.79 14.69
CA PHE A 606 5.65 21.35 14.77
C PHE A 606 5.77 20.72 13.37
N MET A 607 5.91 19.40 13.30
CA MET A 607 5.84 18.71 12.02
C MET A 607 4.42 18.82 11.43
N VAL A 608 4.32 18.81 10.11
CA VAL A 608 3.07 18.45 9.43
C VAL A 608 3.20 16.96 9.15
N TYR A 609 2.26 16.17 9.68
CA TYR A 609 2.39 14.73 9.62
C TYR A 609 2.09 14.22 8.22
N VAL A 610 3.08 13.62 7.58
CA VAL A 610 2.95 13.00 6.26
C VAL A 610 2.35 11.62 6.46
N HIS A 611 1.03 11.54 6.44
CA HIS A 611 0.31 10.27 6.41
C HIS A 611 0.08 9.78 4.97
N SER A 612 0.33 10.63 3.97
CA SER A 612 0.33 10.26 2.56
C SER A 612 1.01 8.93 2.32
N LYS A 613 0.53 8.29 1.26
CA LYS A 613 1.09 7.08 0.74
C LYS A 613 1.06 7.21 -0.75
N LEU A 614 2.01 7.87 -1.38
CA LEU A 614 1.92 8.27 -2.78
C LEU A 614 3.27 8.06 -3.46
N MET A 615 3.26 7.66 -4.72
CA MET A 615 4.41 7.66 -5.59
C MET A 615 3.99 8.17 -6.95
N ILE A 616 4.75 9.13 -7.45
CA ILE A 616 4.63 9.74 -8.76
C ILE A 616 5.88 9.43 -9.57
N GLY A 617 5.71 8.86 -10.76
CA GLY A 617 6.79 8.61 -11.72
C GLY A 617 6.50 9.28 -13.07
N MET A 618 7.54 9.81 -13.71
CA MET A 618 7.42 10.48 -15.02
C MET A 618 8.11 9.71 -16.16
N SER A 619 7.40 9.60 -17.28
CA SER A 619 7.91 9.09 -18.57
C SER A 619 8.38 10.22 -19.51
N ARG A 620 9.33 9.91 -20.42
CA ARG A 620 9.87 10.86 -21.41
C ARG A 620 8.89 11.29 -22.52
N ALA A 621 7.83 10.54 -22.83
CA ALA A 621 7.14 10.70 -24.12
C ALA A 621 5.86 11.56 -24.14
N THR A 622 5.23 11.90 -23.01
CA THR A 622 3.90 12.55 -23.08
C THR A 622 3.53 13.47 -21.90
N GLY A 623 4.39 13.62 -20.89
CA GLY A 623 3.97 14.25 -19.64
C GLY A 623 3.03 13.36 -18.79
N ASN A 624 2.82 12.10 -19.19
CA ASN A 624 2.02 11.15 -18.41
C ASN A 624 2.71 10.85 -17.08
N ILE A 625 1.93 11.03 -16.02
CA ILE A 625 2.29 10.81 -14.62
C ILE A 625 1.65 9.49 -14.21
N TYR A 626 2.43 8.60 -13.59
CA TYR A 626 1.87 7.44 -12.90
C TYR A 626 1.76 7.74 -11.44
N ILE A 627 0.58 7.46 -10.89
CA ILE A 627 0.28 7.66 -9.48
C ILE A 627 0.07 6.30 -8.85
N CYS A 628 0.71 6.10 -7.71
CA CYS A 628 0.83 4.84 -7.00
C CYS A 628 0.61 5.09 -5.50
N GLU A 629 -0.47 4.63 -4.89
CA GLU A 629 -0.80 5.00 -3.51
C GLU A 629 -0.34 4.00 -2.40
N PHE A 630 0.86 4.13 -1.79
CA PHE A 630 1.54 3.16 -0.89
C PHE A 630 0.76 2.56 0.32
N ASN A 631 1.29 1.47 0.89
CA ASN A 631 1.41 1.37 2.34
C ASN A 631 2.49 0.35 2.73
N TYR A 632 3.35 0.70 3.68
CA TYR A 632 4.06 -0.25 4.52
C TYR A 632 3.39 -0.22 5.88
N SER A 633 2.17 -0.74 5.92
CA SER A 633 1.57 -1.20 7.16
C SER A 633 1.59 -2.72 7.10
N ARG A 634 1.94 -3.35 8.23
CA ARG A 634 1.80 -4.79 8.41
C ARG A 634 0.31 -5.11 8.48
N GLY A 635 -0.38 -5.12 7.34
CA GLY A 635 -1.83 -5.24 7.27
C GLY A 635 -2.38 -5.37 5.86
N ASP A 636 -3.68 -5.62 5.78
CA ASP A 636 -4.36 -5.69 4.48
C ASP A 636 -4.55 -4.27 3.92
N ASN A 637 -4.17 -4.07 2.66
CA ASN A 637 -4.19 -2.77 1.98
C ASN A 637 -4.78 -2.92 0.57
N ILE A 638 -5.31 -1.82 0.04
CA ILE A 638 -5.81 -1.67 -1.33
C ILE A 638 -5.11 -0.47 -1.95
N PHE A 639 -4.84 -0.56 -3.23
CA PHE A 639 -3.93 0.31 -3.96
C PHE A 639 -4.39 0.45 -5.39
N VAL A 640 -4.06 1.56 -6.02
CA VAL A 640 -4.45 1.79 -7.41
C VAL A 640 -3.27 2.40 -8.16
N ILE A 641 -2.89 1.80 -9.31
CA ILE A 641 -2.06 2.49 -10.31
C ILE A 641 -2.97 3.13 -11.32
N MET A 642 -2.65 4.38 -11.61
CA MET A 642 -3.31 5.18 -12.62
C MET A 642 -2.28 5.55 -13.70
N HIS A 643 -2.66 5.34 -14.96
CA HIS A 643 -1.86 5.62 -16.15
C HIS A 643 -2.56 6.58 -17.11
#